data_AF-A0A815PES3-F1
#
_entry.id   AF-A0A815PES3-F1
#
_cell.length_a   1.000
_cell.length_b   1.000
_cell.length_c   1.000
_cell.angle_alpha   90.00
_cell.angle_beta   90.00
_cell.angle_gamma   90.00
#
_symmetry.space_group_name_H-M   'P 1'
#
loop_
_entity.id
_entity.type
_entity.pdbx_description
1 polymer ?
#
loop_
_entity_poly.entity_id
_entity_poly.type
_entity_poly.pdbx_seq_one_letter_code
_entity_poly.pdbx_strand_id
1 'polypeptide(L)'
;MATIQCRKRKRKDLTEEQEWNTANLLKSLQKKEGLCELHTHLLGMGNASFWVDTILTDRRILPTQDHFMKKNQSSLRRDLGPLIWNNSIQQFIDSEQVFNFFGYLSSHDSLLPEYKDMKPFCDLISEEFERKKDHHKLTYKENFSYDVVFSLENMVKGLGLKQDQPRDMLQCVIEEKLGVYTRSDWNHHFFFKYWIIFNAREQKLEIMYGMQAADLRMLIGETKSIDKLGNTAKRDARAHIINAFSMMNSDGTEPRSVDFHSFRGAFTPEFYPRRFALKDSLYTQRLDLLAYLLQHVLHRYSTCVPPVKYCEFSVGCGDLTRPWMLDVLSTFCIREDLHGSFKSLIDKNCFPWLKASTSELKVDYRFLAGFNRQIEPINDSNTPDEAIKLLFEAPHIVIHALFKEFYLTDNQKPTLLFRKQVQQLKAMKMQKDTNPKFLDLVVGLDAFGDELGHPYCPFVAHEFIEFVRDARKHNRSFGVRIHAAENAPFIRPDLPGYRLFAAHMYILYRCIDFLKRKLKTNIRVGHGIAFDKLLSIKNYKFRKSSVLVAQMKRNAKSVFSEIPFEVNITSNFYLLGGAIRNVKKDKPLSNLYDIEVPVVLSTDNDGILPIDRCDLGHYSHHSLAAEYCRAIVTRFISKEEHLDRMIQTSFNSRFAHSKPIERVNWVKQNTSHYNKDECYFPTDIIVHPALLDMLFKSQASVNDRPSVFLQYYRNIHSESNVEGPITDYDKVMMRLLAAFFYLMRGRPYEEFKEDYENLFPPLSECKHRYKEIFTQEGCLKIYRVCKKVHSYLMTDAPDRGAYMEVIVDNEHYLFCSERNSLTNVSRTS
;
A
#
# COMPACT_ATOMS: atom_id res chain seq x y z
N MET A 1 -28.56 -4.69 -23.18
CA MET A 1 -28.59 -3.21 -23.21
C MET A 1 -29.64 -2.72 -22.21
N ALA A 2 -29.26 -2.39 -20.99
CA ALA A 2 -30.18 -1.75 -20.04
C ALA A 2 -30.07 -0.23 -20.22
N THR A 3 -31.13 0.42 -20.68
CA THR A 3 -31.15 1.87 -20.89
C THR A 3 -31.16 2.57 -19.53
N ILE A 4 -29.97 2.97 -19.05
CA ILE A 4 -29.84 3.76 -17.83
C ILE A 4 -30.56 5.08 -18.06
N GLN A 5 -31.76 5.21 -17.49
CA GLN A 5 -32.53 6.43 -17.49
C GLN A 5 -31.91 7.41 -16.46
N CYS A 6 -30.66 7.80 -16.74
CA CYS A 6 -29.90 8.76 -15.96
C CYS A 6 -30.76 10.02 -15.83
N ARG A 7 -31.14 10.36 -14.57
CA ARG A 7 -32.08 11.44 -14.29
C ARG A 7 -31.66 12.69 -15.05
N LYS A 8 -32.48 13.15 -16.01
CA LYS A 8 -32.29 14.37 -16.80
C LYS A 8 -32.40 15.64 -15.93
N ARG A 9 -31.56 15.78 -14.90
CA ARG A 9 -31.13 17.09 -14.41
C ARG A 9 -30.46 17.75 -15.62
N LYS A 10 -31.06 18.83 -16.13
CA LYS A 10 -30.59 19.57 -17.31
C LYS A 10 -29.13 20.01 -17.12
N ARG A 11 -28.18 19.19 -17.56
CA ARG A 11 -26.79 19.61 -17.82
C ARG A 11 -26.86 20.49 -19.07
N LYS A 12 -27.16 21.78 -18.87
CA LYS A 12 -27.42 22.75 -19.96
C LYS A 12 -26.21 23.03 -20.87
N ASP A 13 -25.06 22.40 -20.60
CA ASP A 13 -23.74 22.85 -21.05
C ASP A 13 -22.90 21.73 -21.75
N LEU A 14 -23.50 20.59 -22.11
CA LEU A 14 -22.82 19.53 -22.88
C LEU A 14 -23.31 19.51 -24.33
N THR A 15 -22.41 19.39 -25.29
CA THR A 15 -22.76 19.03 -26.68
C THR A 15 -23.01 17.53 -26.81
N GLU A 16 -23.78 17.10 -27.81
CA GLU A 16 -24.05 15.68 -28.07
C GLU A 16 -22.77 14.87 -28.27
N GLU A 17 -21.78 15.45 -28.96
CA GLU A 17 -20.44 14.89 -29.12
C GLU A 17 -19.74 14.64 -27.77
N GLN A 18 -19.87 15.58 -26.83
CA GLN A 18 -19.27 15.45 -25.50
C GLN A 18 -19.96 14.36 -24.68
N GLU A 19 -21.29 14.22 -24.77
CA GLU A 19 -22.02 13.12 -24.13
C GLU A 19 -21.65 11.76 -24.75
N TRP A 20 -21.54 11.68 -26.08
CA TRP A 20 -21.09 10.48 -26.81
C TRP A 20 -19.67 10.05 -26.41
N ASN A 21 -18.73 10.99 -26.37
CA ASN A 21 -17.35 10.72 -25.98
C ASN A 21 -17.27 10.27 -24.51
N THR A 22 -18.00 10.92 -23.59
CA THR A 22 -18.12 10.46 -22.19
C THR A 22 -18.66 9.03 -22.11
N ALA A 23 -19.71 8.69 -22.87
CA ALA A 23 -20.29 7.34 -22.87
C ALA A 23 -19.32 6.27 -23.40
N ASN A 24 -18.51 6.60 -24.41
CA ASN A 24 -17.53 5.67 -24.97
C ASN A 24 -16.34 5.45 -24.02
N LEU A 25 -15.85 6.49 -23.34
CA LEU A 25 -14.81 6.36 -22.31
C LEU A 25 -15.25 5.47 -21.15
N LEU A 26 -16.51 5.59 -20.71
CA LEU A 26 -17.07 4.74 -19.65
C LEU A 26 -17.18 3.26 -20.10
N LYS A 27 -17.55 3.01 -21.35
CA LYS A 27 -17.52 1.65 -21.93
C LYS A 27 -16.09 1.10 -22.04
N SER A 28 -15.10 1.95 -22.35
CA SER A 28 -13.69 1.56 -22.39
C SER A 28 -13.17 1.21 -21.00
N LEU A 29 -13.45 2.06 -19.99
CA LEU A 29 -13.13 1.79 -18.58
C LEU A 29 -13.69 0.44 -18.12
N GLN A 30 -14.96 0.15 -18.41
CA GLN A 30 -15.59 -1.14 -18.07
C GLN A 30 -14.95 -2.37 -18.73
N LYS A 31 -14.19 -2.20 -19.81
CA LYS A 31 -13.47 -3.28 -20.51
C LYS A 31 -12.03 -3.49 -20.01
N LYS A 32 -11.50 -2.64 -19.14
CA LYS A 32 -10.12 -2.79 -18.65
C LYS A 32 -10.02 -3.99 -17.71
N GLU A 33 -8.96 -4.79 -17.85
CA GLU A 33 -8.77 -6.04 -17.10
C GLU A 33 -8.63 -5.82 -15.59
N GLY A 34 -8.15 -4.63 -15.21
CA GLY A 34 -8.20 -4.15 -13.84
C GLY A 34 -7.50 -2.82 -13.63
N LEU A 35 -7.53 -2.36 -12.37
CA LEU A 35 -6.93 -1.11 -11.90
C LEU A 35 -5.83 -1.39 -10.86
N CYS A 36 -5.03 -0.38 -10.60
CA CYS A 36 -3.94 -0.40 -9.63
C CYS A 36 -4.07 0.83 -8.72
N GLU A 37 -4.36 0.59 -7.43
CA GLU A 37 -4.47 1.61 -6.40
C GLU A 37 -3.10 1.85 -5.76
N LEU A 38 -2.46 2.98 -6.06
CA LEU A 38 -1.11 3.27 -5.55
C LEU A 38 -1.09 3.95 -4.18
N HIS A 39 -2.26 4.37 -3.67
CA HIS A 39 -2.35 4.96 -2.35
C HIS A 39 -3.77 4.92 -1.79
N THR A 40 -3.88 4.30 -0.63
CA THR A 40 -4.89 4.65 0.36
C THR A 40 -4.35 4.44 1.77
N HIS A 41 -4.82 5.22 2.75
CA HIS A 41 -4.48 5.00 4.15
C HIS A 41 -5.32 3.86 4.72
N LEU A 42 -4.71 2.82 5.31
CA LEU A 42 -5.49 1.67 5.80
C LEU A 42 -6.51 2.07 6.88
N LEU A 43 -6.13 2.93 7.83
CA LEU A 43 -7.07 3.49 8.84
C LEU A 43 -8.10 4.46 8.22
N GLY A 44 -7.85 4.96 7.01
CA GLY A 44 -8.78 5.67 6.14
C GLY A 44 -9.89 4.81 5.57
N MET A 45 -9.80 3.49 5.67
CA MET A 45 -10.74 2.54 5.09
C MET A 45 -11.90 2.16 6.03
N GLY A 46 -12.87 1.46 5.44
CA GLY A 46 -14.15 1.10 6.05
C GLY A 46 -15.05 2.32 6.15
N ASN A 47 -16.18 2.30 5.45
CA ASN A 47 -17.18 3.37 5.54
C ASN A 47 -17.95 3.30 6.87
N ALA A 48 -18.76 4.32 7.16
CA ALA A 48 -19.50 4.38 8.42
C ALA A 48 -20.46 3.19 8.62
N SER A 49 -20.98 2.57 7.56
CA SER A 49 -21.82 1.36 7.70
C SER A 49 -20.99 0.12 8.05
N PHE A 50 -19.80 -0.03 7.48
CA PHE A 50 -18.83 -1.03 7.96
C PHE A 50 -18.54 -0.82 9.45
N TRP A 51 -18.17 0.38 9.87
CA TRP A 51 -17.84 0.66 11.27
C TRP A 51 -19.02 0.48 12.23
N VAL A 52 -20.16 1.09 11.94
CA VAL A 52 -21.28 1.16 12.88
C VAL A 52 -22.20 -0.06 12.78
N ASP A 53 -22.54 -0.50 11.56
CA ASP A 53 -23.52 -1.57 11.35
C ASP A 53 -22.88 -2.95 11.37
N THR A 54 -21.64 -3.06 10.88
CA THR A 54 -20.91 -4.33 10.89
C THR A 54 -20.12 -4.49 12.19
N ILE A 55 -19.14 -3.62 12.50
CA ILE A 55 -18.28 -3.81 13.68
C ILE A 55 -19.01 -3.52 14.99
N LEU A 56 -19.55 -2.30 15.17
CA LEU A 56 -20.13 -1.92 16.46
C LEU A 56 -21.43 -2.66 16.76
N THR A 57 -22.26 -2.96 15.76
CA THR A 57 -23.58 -3.56 16.01
C THR A 57 -23.57 -5.09 16.05
N ASP A 58 -22.69 -5.77 15.30
CA ASP A 58 -22.63 -7.23 15.31
C ASP A 58 -21.90 -7.79 16.54
N ARG A 59 -22.67 -8.40 17.45
CA ARG A 59 -22.17 -9.06 18.67
C ARG A 59 -21.30 -10.28 18.40
N ARG A 60 -21.26 -10.79 17.16
CA ARG A 60 -20.37 -11.88 16.72
C ARG A 60 -18.97 -11.36 16.39
N ILE A 61 -18.83 -10.07 16.10
CA ILE A 61 -17.54 -9.41 15.82
C ILE A 61 -17.07 -8.70 17.10
N LEU A 62 -17.96 -7.96 17.76
CA LEU A 62 -17.69 -7.21 18.98
C LEU A 62 -18.61 -7.67 20.15
N PRO A 63 -18.38 -8.87 20.69
CA PRO A 63 -19.10 -9.38 21.87
C PRO A 63 -18.94 -8.48 23.10
N THR A 64 -20.01 -8.38 23.90
CA THR A 64 -19.97 -7.63 25.17
C THR A 64 -19.39 -8.49 26.30
N GLN A 65 -19.01 -7.85 27.42
CA GLN A 65 -18.64 -8.50 28.66
C GLN A 65 -19.58 -9.66 29.04
N ASP A 66 -20.91 -9.46 28.99
CA ASP A 66 -21.89 -10.50 29.31
C ASP A 66 -21.84 -11.73 28.39
N HIS A 67 -21.47 -11.55 27.13
CA HIS A 67 -21.28 -12.68 26.21
C HIS A 67 -20.01 -13.43 26.59
N PHE A 68 -18.92 -12.69 26.87
CA PHE A 68 -17.68 -13.26 27.43
C PHE A 68 -17.83 -13.87 28.82
N MET A 69 -18.89 -13.60 29.59
CA MET A 69 -19.08 -14.16 30.94
C MET A 69 -20.11 -15.31 31.02
N LYS A 70 -20.92 -15.55 29.98
CA LYS A 70 -21.85 -16.70 29.92
C LYS A 70 -21.12 -18.04 29.80
N LYS A 71 -21.38 -18.98 30.73
CA LYS A 71 -20.67 -20.28 30.81
C LYS A 71 -20.73 -21.10 29.52
N ASN A 72 -21.83 -21.05 28.78
CA ASN A 72 -22.05 -21.85 27.58
C ASN A 72 -21.45 -21.25 26.28
N GLN A 73 -20.59 -20.23 26.39
CA GLN A 73 -19.97 -19.55 25.23
C GLN A 73 -18.43 -19.71 25.18
N SER A 74 -17.88 -20.79 25.73
CA SER A 74 -16.42 -21.06 25.75
C SER A 74 -15.76 -20.97 24.38
N SER A 75 -16.42 -21.45 23.31
CA SER A 75 -15.95 -21.28 21.93
C SER A 75 -15.80 -19.80 21.57
N LEU A 76 -16.85 -18.98 21.74
CA LEU A 76 -16.83 -17.55 21.45
C LEU A 76 -15.68 -16.81 22.18
N ARG A 77 -15.37 -17.20 23.42
CA ARG A 77 -14.29 -16.57 24.21
C ARG A 77 -12.89 -16.93 23.70
N ARG A 78 -12.69 -18.18 23.29
CA ARG A 78 -11.47 -18.66 22.61
C ARG A 78 -11.31 -17.98 21.25
N ASP A 79 -12.40 -17.93 20.50
CA ASP A 79 -12.47 -17.48 19.11
C ASP A 79 -12.30 -15.95 18.99
N LEU A 80 -12.70 -15.18 20.02
CA LEU A 80 -12.65 -13.71 20.06
C LEU A 80 -11.77 -13.15 21.20
N GLY A 81 -10.89 -13.98 21.78
CA GLY A 81 -9.96 -13.57 22.82
C GLY A 81 -8.95 -12.52 22.33
N PRO A 82 -8.42 -11.65 23.21
CA PRO A 82 -7.43 -10.65 22.80
C PRO A 82 -6.12 -11.30 22.31
N LEU A 83 -5.58 -10.85 21.18
CA LEU A 83 -4.38 -11.46 20.59
C LEU A 83 -3.11 -11.10 21.38
N ILE A 84 -2.52 -12.08 22.07
CA ILE A 84 -1.25 -11.92 22.79
C ILE A 84 -0.10 -12.53 21.99
N TRP A 85 0.98 -11.77 21.81
CA TRP A 85 2.19 -12.14 21.08
C TRP A 85 3.25 -12.71 22.02
N ASN A 86 3.79 -13.88 21.69
CA ASN A 86 4.91 -14.46 22.42
C ASN A 86 6.24 -14.07 21.75
N ASN A 87 6.98 -13.16 22.40
CA ASN A 87 8.26 -12.66 21.91
C ASN A 87 9.35 -13.74 21.78
N SER A 88 9.30 -14.82 22.56
CA SER A 88 10.32 -15.89 22.51
C SER A 88 10.20 -16.79 21.28
N ILE A 89 8.99 -16.99 20.77
CA ILE A 89 8.73 -17.83 19.57
C ILE A 89 8.28 -17.04 18.35
N GLN A 90 8.06 -15.73 18.48
CA GLN A 90 7.57 -14.82 17.43
C GLN A 90 6.25 -15.29 16.78
N GLN A 91 5.28 -15.65 17.61
CA GLN A 91 3.94 -16.11 17.20
C GLN A 91 2.88 -15.66 18.21
N PHE A 92 1.61 -15.60 17.80
CA PHE A 92 0.50 -15.48 18.73
C PHE A 92 0.34 -16.72 19.62
N ILE A 93 0.00 -16.51 20.89
CA ILE A 93 -0.32 -17.57 21.85
C ILE A 93 -1.64 -18.25 21.43
N ASP A 94 -1.77 -19.54 21.73
CA ASP A 94 -3.02 -20.25 21.49
C ASP A 94 -4.19 -19.63 22.28
N SER A 95 -5.31 -19.44 21.59
CA SER A 95 -6.55 -18.88 22.09
C SER A 95 -7.04 -19.49 23.41
N GLU A 96 -6.80 -20.77 23.68
CA GLU A 96 -7.24 -21.42 24.92
C GLU A 96 -6.42 -20.95 26.13
N GLN A 97 -5.10 -20.77 25.96
CA GLN A 97 -4.22 -20.25 27.03
C GLN A 97 -4.53 -18.79 27.33
N VAL A 98 -4.73 -17.98 26.27
CA VAL A 98 -5.19 -16.59 26.36
C VAL A 98 -6.52 -16.50 27.11
N PHE A 99 -7.49 -17.36 26.75
CA PHE A 99 -8.78 -17.42 27.41
C PHE A 99 -8.66 -17.76 28.90
N ASN A 100 -7.85 -18.76 29.26
CA ASN A 100 -7.63 -19.15 30.65
C ASN A 100 -6.99 -18.01 31.47
N PHE A 101 -6.01 -17.29 30.91
CA PHE A 101 -5.36 -16.15 31.57
C PHE A 101 -6.34 -14.98 31.83
N PHE A 102 -7.08 -14.52 30.82
CA PHE A 102 -8.04 -13.43 31.04
C PHE A 102 -9.24 -13.88 31.88
N GLY A 103 -9.68 -15.14 31.75
CA GLY A 103 -10.73 -15.74 32.57
C GLY A 103 -10.34 -15.77 34.05
N TYR A 104 -9.07 -16.03 34.32
CA TYR A 104 -8.48 -15.91 35.64
C TYR A 104 -8.51 -14.46 36.16
N LEU A 105 -8.02 -13.48 35.40
CA LEU A 105 -8.08 -12.05 35.77
C LEU A 105 -9.52 -11.59 36.08
N SER A 106 -10.48 -12.03 35.28
CA SER A 106 -11.90 -11.67 35.43
C SER A 106 -12.59 -12.31 36.64
N SER A 107 -11.91 -13.21 37.35
CA SER A 107 -12.45 -13.97 38.48
C SER A 107 -11.79 -13.65 39.83
N HIS A 108 -10.67 -12.91 39.83
CA HIS A 108 -9.83 -12.66 41.01
C HIS A 108 -9.50 -11.18 41.17
N ASP A 109 -9.27 -10.73 42.40
CA ASP A 109 -8.97 -9.32 42.70
C ASP A 109 -7.47 -8.99 42.53
N SER A 110 -6.60 -10.01 42.56
CA SER A 110 -5.14 -9.93 42.44
C SER A 110 -4.58 -11.12 41.64
N LEU A 111 -3.33 -11.02 41.17
CA LEU A 111 -2.64 -12.11 40.47
C LEU A 111 -1.98 -13.11 41.44
N LEU A 112 -2.34 -14.38 41.30
CA LEU A 112 -1.67 -15.51 41.93
C LEU A 112 -0.21 -15.64 41.45
N PRO A 113 0.70 -16.13 42.29
CA PRO A 113 2.11 -16.34 41.93
C PRO A 113 2.32 -17.21 40.68
N GLU A 114 1.48 -18.23 40.47
CA GLU A 114 1.60 -19.16 39.32
C GLU A 114 1.50 -18.45 37.95
N TYR A 115 0.70 -17.39 37.83
CA TYR A 115 0.61 -16.57 36.61
C TYR A 115 1.77 -15.57 36.48
N LYS A 116 2.56 -15.36 37.54
CA LYS A 116 3.82 -14.58 37.51
C LYS A 116 5.02 -15.37 36.99
N ASP A 117 4.87 -16.69 36.80
CA ASP A 117 5.87 -17.56 36.19
C ASP A 117 5.53 -17.95 34.74
N MET A 118 4.28 -17.70 34.28
CA MET A 118 3.87 -17.93 32.89
C MET A 118 4.44 -16.87 31.95
N LYS A 119 5.65 -17.15 31.44
CA LYS A 119 6.56 -16.18 30.83
C LYS A 119 6.14 -15.33 29.61
N PRO A 120 4.98 -15.50 28.94
CA PRO A 120 4.47 -14.47 28.03
C PRO A 120 3.41 -13.54 28.65
N PHE A 121 2.85 -13.88 29.81
CA PHE A 121 1.82 -13.08 30.48
C PHE A 121 2.39 -12.12 31.53
N CYS A 122 3.52 -12.45 32.16
CA CYS A 122 4.17 -11.63 33.18
C CYS A 122 4.60 -10.26 32.64
N ASP A 123 5.17 -10.25 31.43
CA ASP A 123 5.67 -9.05 30.74
C ASP A 123 4.55 -8.03 30.43
N LEU A 124 3.27 -8.45 30.47
CA LEU A 124 2.11 -7.59 30.18
C LEU A 124 1.77 -6.66 31.36
N ILE A 125 2.32 -6.92 32.56
CA ILE A 125 1.89 -6.33 33.83
C ILE A 125 3.09 -5.66 34.53
N SER A 126 3.28 -4.37 34.27
CA SER A 126 4.35 -3.59 34.88
C SER A 126 4.01 -3.14 36.30
N GLU A 127 5.02 -2.91 37.13
CA GLU A 127 4.86 -2.28 38.46
C GLU A 127 4.19 -0.91 38.37
N GLU A 128 4.43 -0.17 37.28
CA GLU A 128 3.76 1.11 37.02
C GLU A 128 2.26 0.95 36.79
N PHE A 129 1.84 -0.12 36.09
CA PHE A 129 0.44 -0.46 35.89
C PHE A 129 -0.24 -0.81 37.23
N GLU A 130 0.36 -1.69 38.03
CA GLU A 130 -0.20 -2.09 39.33
C GLU A 130 -0.34 -0.88 40.28
N ARG A 131 0.67 -0.01 40.33
CA ARG A 131 0.60 1.25 41.10
C ARG A 131 -0.55 2.16 40.63
N LYS A 132 -0.82 2.25 39.32
CA LYS A 132 -1.97 3.01 38.78
C LYS A 132 -3.30 2.33 39.13
N LYS A 133 -3.34 0.99 39.09
CA LYS A 133 -4.52 0.20 39.45
C LYS A 133 -4.92 0.45 40.90
N ASP A 134 -3.95 0.42 41.81
CA ASP A 134 -4.17 0.66 43.24
C ASP A 134 -4.50 2.13 43.53
N HIS A 135 -3.85 3.08 42.85
CA HIS A 135 -4.19 4.51 42.93
C HIS A 135 -5.66 4.78 42.57
N HIS A 136 -6.18 4.12 41.53
CA HIS A 136 -7.57 4.20 41.12
C HIS A 136 -8.51 3.23 41.86
N LYS A 137 -8.00 2.45 42.83
CA LYS A 137 -8.72 1.43 43.62
C LYS A 137 -9.46 0.40 42.77
N LEU A 138 -8.82 -0.06 41.68
CA LEU A 138 -9.41 -1.01 40.74
C LEU A 138 -9.05 -2.46 41.09
N THR A 139 -9.98 -3.38 40.82
CA THR A 139 -9.76 -4.84 40.87
C THR A 139 -9.86 -5.42 39.46
N TYR A 140 -9.17 -6.51 39.18
CA TYR A 140 -9.29 -7.16 37.88
C TYR A 140 -10.72 -7.71 37.67
N LYS A 141 -11.27 -8.39 38.66
CA LYS A 141 -12.64 -8.91 38.68
C LYS A 141 -13.74 -7.90 38.34
N GLU A 142 -13.69 -6.66 38.85
CA GLU A 142 -14.76 -5.67 38.64
C GLU A 142 -14.48 -4.67 37.52
N ASN A 143 -13.20 -4.44 37.18
CA ASN A 143 -12.80 -3.42 36.21
C ASN A 143 -12.19 -3.97 34.92
N PHE A 144 -11.88 -5.27 34.80
CA PHE A 144 -11.37 -5.83 33.54
C PHE A 144 -12.46 -5.94 32.47
N SER A 145 -12.21 -5.35 31.30
CA SER A 145 -13.12 -5.37 30.15
C SER A 145 -12.57 -6.19 29.00
N TYR A 146 -13.34 -7.21 28.56
CA TYR A 146 -13.18 -7.83 27.24
C TYR A 146 -13.88 -7.04 26.14
N ASP A 147 -14.87 -6.22 26.51
CA ASP A 147 -15.50 -5.30 25.57
C ASP A 147 -14.56 -4.13 25.27
N VAL A 148 -14.65 -3.57 24.05
CA VAL A 148 -13.85 -2.42 23.67
C VAL A 148 -14.32 -1.20 24.45
N VAL A 149 -13.37 -0.55 25.12
CA VAL A 149 -13.58 0.75 25.78
C VAL A 149 -13.19 1.87 24.81
N PHE A 150 -14.12 2.78 24.55
CA PHE A 150 -13.84 4.05 23.90
C PHE A 150 -13.34 5.03 24.95
N SER A 151 -12.06 5.43 24.87
CA SER A 151 -11.51 6.40 25.81
C SER A 151 -12.23 7.73 25.67
N LEU A 152 -12.37 8.46 26.77
CA LEU A 152 -12.96 9.81 26.74
C LEU A 152 -12.24 10.70 25.72
N GLU A 153 -10.91 10.65 25.66
CA GLU A 153 -10.11 11.39 24.68
C GLU A 153 -10.48 11.03 23.23
N ASN A 154 -10.62 9.75 22.91
CA ASN A 154 -11.02 9.31 21.57
C ASN A 154 -12.47 9.67 21.25
N MET A 155 -13.37 9.73 22.23
CA MET A 155 -14.73 10.21 22.04
C MET A 155 -14.79 11.74 21.83
N VAL A 156 -14.05 12.51 22.65
CA VAL A 156 -13.86 13.96 22.50
C VAL A 156 -13.35 14.28 21.11
N LYS A 157 -12.32 13.55 20.65
CA LYS A 157 -11.72 13.71 19.32
C LYS A 157 -12.64 13.19 18.20
N GLY A 158 -13.28 12.04 18.35
CA GLY A 158 -14.21 11.47 17.36
C GLY A 158 -15.40 12.39 17.06
N LEU A 159 -16.03 12.89 18.13
CA LEU A 159 -17.09 13.89 18.07
C LEU A 159 -16.55 15.30 17.76
N GLY A 160 -15.23 15.48 17.87
CA GLY A 160 -14.45 16.71 17.77
C GLY A 160 -15.04 17.87 18.56
N LEU A 161 -15.17 17.61 19.84
CA LEU A 161 -15.18 18.62 20.89
C LEU A 161 -13.75 19.17 21.05
N LYS A 162 -13.60 20.37 21.60
CA LYS A 162 -12.27 20.91 21.92
C LYS A 162 -11.70 20.18 23.15
N GLN A 163 -10.40 19.87 23.13
CA GLN A 163 -9.73 19.16 24.23
C GLN A 163 -9.32 20.07 25.41
N ASP A 164 -9.58 21.38 25.32
CA ASP A 164 -9.17 22.41 26.30
C ASP A 164 -10.13 22.53 27.51
N GLN A 165 -11.20 21.73 27.57
CA GLN A 165 -12.20 21.79 28.63
C GLN A 165 -11.94 20.77 29.75
N PRO A 166 -12.43 21.01 30.99
CA PRO A 166 -12.35 20.04 32.08
C PRO A 166 -13.00 18.70 31.74
N ARG A 167 -12.43 17.60 32.27
CA ARG A 167 -12.86 16.21 31.99
C ARG A 167 -14.36 16.00 32.12
N ASP A 168 -14.95 16.49 33.21
CA ASP A 168 -16.36 16.24 33.52
C ASP A 168 -17.28 17.06 32.60
N MET A 169 -16.85 18.25 32.16
CA MET A 169 -17.56 19.01 31.12
C MET A 169 -17.52 18.28 29.77
N LEU A 170 -16.36 17.73 29.40
CA LEU A 170 -16.22 16.92 28.18
C LEU A 170 -17.13 15.70 28.21
N GLN A 171 -17.22 15.01 29.34
CA GLN A 171 -18.13 13.89 29.54
C GLN A 171 -19.59 14.33 29.39
N CYS A 172 -20.04 15.38 30.10
CA CYS A 172 -21.42 15.87 29.99
C CYS A 172 -21.82 16.22 28.55
N VAL A 173 -20.93 16.86 27.78
CA VAL A 173 -21.20 17.21 26.37
C VAL A 173 -21.25 15.96 25.47
N ILE A 174 -20.50 14.90 25.79
CA ILE A 174 -20.61 13.61 25.08
C ILE A 174 -21.94 12.91 25.41
N GLU A 175 -22.31 12.88 26.69
CA GLU A 175 -23.57 12.29 27.16
C GLU A 175 -24.79 13.03 26.60
N GLU A 176 -24.74 14.37 26.52
CA GLU A 176 -25.73 15.20 25.81
C GLU A 176 -25.83 14.81 24.32
N LYS A 177 -24.68 14.75 23.62
CA LYS A 177 -24.62 14.37 22.20
C LYS A 177 -25.12 12.96 21.91
N LEU A 178 -24.98 12.04 22.85
CA LEU A 178 -25.47 10.67 22.72
C LEU A 178 -26.88 10.49 23.31
N GLY A 179 -27.52 11.60 23.71
CA GLY A 179 -28.90 11.61 24.17
C GLY A 179 -29.14 10.98 25.54
N VAL A 180 -28.09 10.77 26.35
CA VAL A 180 -28.15 10.08 27.65
C VAL A 180 -29.21 10.70 28.56
N TYR A 181 -29.13 12.01 28.76
CA TYR A 181 -30.05 12.78 29.62
C TYR A 181 -31.50 12.87 29.10
N THR A 182 -31.78 12.44 27.86
CA THR A 182 -33.16 12.44 27.33
C THR A 182 -34.01 11.29 27.88
N ARG A 183 -33.43 10.42 28.71
CA ARG A 183 -34.02 9.18 29.19
C ARG A 183 -33.87 9.03 30.71
N SER A 184 -34.98 9.18 31.42
CA SER A 184 -35.03 9.01 32.88
C SER A 184 -34.61 7.62 33.34
N ASP A 185 -34.80 6.59 32.51
CA ASP A 185 -34.36 5.22 32.79
C ASP A 185 -32.82 5.02 32.70
N TRP A 186 -32.08 6.02 32.20
CA TRP A 186 -30.62 5.98 32.06
C TRP A 186 -29.88 6.83 33.09
N ASN A 187 -30.57 7.64 33.90
CA ASN A 187 -29.98 8.54 34.91
C ASN A 187 -29.18 7.83 36.02
N HIS A 188 -29.29 6.50 36.13
CA HIS A 188 -28.54 5.68 37.10
C HIS A 188 -27.46 4.81 36.44
N HIS A 189 -27.28 4.89 35.12
CA HIS A 189 -26.31 4.08 34.39
C HIS A 189 -24.98 4.83 34.25
N PHE A 190 -23.91 4.31 34.84
CA PHE A 190 -22.59 4.93 34.81
C PHE A 190 -21.84 4.60 33.50
N PHE A 191 -22.18 5.35 32.44
CA PHE A 191 -21.60 5.18 31.09
C PHE A 191 -20.08 5.36 31.02
N PHE A 192 -19.50 6.21 31.88
CA PHE A 192 -18.06 6.44 31.95
C PHE A 192 -17.51 6.03 33.31
N LYS A 193 -16.47 5.19 33.29
CA LYS A 193 -15.66 4.86 34.47
C LYS A 193 -14.25 4.44 34.06
N TYR A 194 -13.42 4.13 35.06
CA TYR A 194 -12.14 3.48 34.85
C TYR A 194 -12.31 1.98 34.60
N TRP A 195 -11.67 1.52 33.53
CA TRP A 195 -11.59 0.13 33.11
C TRP A 195 -10.13 -0.29 33.02
N ILE A 196 -9.86 -1.56 33.31
CA ILE A 196 -8.63 -2.24 32.93
C ILE A 196 -8.89 -2.89 31.58
N ILE A 197 -8.05 -2.59 30.60
CA ILE A 197 -8.13 -3.16 29.25
C ILE A 197 -6.80 -3.84 28.90
N PHE A 198 -6.85 -4.77 27.96
CA PHE A 198 -5.66 -5.23 27.26
C PHE A 198 -5.45 -4.40 25.99
N ASN A 199 -4.35 -3.66 25.93
CA ASN A 199 -3.90 -2.98 24.73
C ASN A 199 -3.10 -3.99 23.89
N ALA A 200 -3.81 -4.69 22.99
CA ALA A 200 -3.23 -5.64 22.05
C ALA A 200 -2.27 -4.99 21.04
N ARG A 201 -2.43 -3.70 20.71
CA ARG A 201 -1.50 -2.99 19.82
C ARG A 201 -0.12 -2.79 20.47
N GLU A 202 -0.08 -2.50 21.77
CA GLU A 202 1.14 -2.30 22.56
C GLU A 202 1.57 -3.53 23.37
N GLN A 203 0.78 -4.62 23.37
CA GLN A 203 1.00 -5.87 24.10
C GLN A 203 1.18 -5.67 25.63
N LYS A 204 0.25 -4.95 26.27
CA LYS A 204 0.28 -4.66 27.73
C LYS A 204 -1.09 -4.35 28.29
N LEU A 205 -1.25 -4.40 29.61
CA LEU A 205 -2.45 -3.88 30.30
C LEU A 205 -2.41 -2.35 30.42
N GLU A 206 -3.57 -1.70 30.31
CA GLU A 206 -3.74 -0.26 30.48
C GLU A 206 -5.01 0.07 31.27
N ILE A 207 -4.99 1.21 31.98
CA ILE A 207 -6.17 1.77 32.65
C ILE A 207 -6.73 2.89 31.79
N MET A 208 -7.99 2.74 31.39
CA MET A 208 -8.67 3.64 30.47
C MET A 208 -9.93 4.21 31.12
N TYR A 209 -10.08 5.54 31.10
CA TYR A 209 -11.35 6.18 31.44
C TYR A 209 -12.21 6.30 30.18
N GLY A 210 -13.38 5.67 30.16
CA GLY A 210 -14.17 5.53 28.93
C GLY A 210 -15.48 4.77 29.07
N MET A 211 -16.14 4.60 27.91
CA MET A 211 -17.44 3.93 27.73
C MET A 211 -17.25 2.61 26.98
N GLN A 212 -17.95 1.53 27.38
CA GLN A 212 -17.89 0.26 26.66
C GLN A 212 -18.68 0.30 25.35
N ALA A 213 -18.30 -0.54 24.37
CA ALA A 213 -19.02 -0.65 23.12
C ALA A 213 -20.43 -1.22 23.29
N ALA A 214 -20.69 -2.04 24.32
CA ALA A 214 -22.03 -2.44 24.74
C ALA A 214 -22.93 -1.23 25.03
N ASP A 215 -22.44 -0.29 25.84
CA ASP A 215 -23.17 0.92 26.21
C ASP A 215 -23.40 1.78 24.98
N LEU A 216 -22.35 2.04 24.20
CA LEU A 216 -22.47 2.83 22.96
C LEU A 216 -23.48 2.22 21.99
N ARG A 217 -23.52 0.88 21.88
CA ARG A 217 -24.52 0.13 21.09
C ARG A 217 -25.94 0.31 21.61
N MET A 218 -26.16 0.45 22.92
CA MET A 218 -27.47 0.77 23.48
C MET A 218 -27.93 2.20 23.10
N LEU A 219 -26.99 3.14 23.04
CA LEU A 219 -27.22 4.54 22.66
C LEU A 219 -27.56 4.69 21.16
N ILE A 220 -26.87 3.96 20.27
CA ILE A 220 -27.04 4.09 18.79
C ILE A 220 -27.94 3.02 18.15
N GLY A 221 -28.33 1.98 18.89
CA GLY A 221 -29.01 0.81 18.35
C GLY A 221 -30.50 1.03 18.05
N GLU A 222 -30.97 0.46 16.94
CA GLU A 222 -32.38 0.48 16.53
C GLU A 222 -33.28 -0.21 17.57
N THR A 223 -34.30 0.50 18.04
CA THR A 223 -35.34 -0.06 18.91
C THR A 223 -36.67 -0.12 18.17
N LYS A 224 -37.26 -1.31 18.09
CA LYS A 224 -38.54 -1.57 17.40
C LYS A 224 -39.77 -0.99 18.12
N SER A 225 -39.63 -0.40 19.31
CA SER A 225 -40.76 -0.10 20.21
C SER A 225 -40.53 1.06 21.20
N ILE A 226 -39.86 2.14 20.81
CA ILE A 226 -39.72 3.34 21.66
C ILE A 226 -40.49 4.52 21.04
N ASP A 227 -41.01 5.38 21.91
CA ASP A 227 -41.74 6.61 21.59
C ASP A 227 -40.98 7.54 20.64
N LYS A 228 -41.72 8.43 19.94
CA LYS A 228 -41.17 9.35 18.94
C LYS A 228 -39.97 10.18 19.44
N LEU A 229 -39.95 10.55 20.73
CA LEU A 229 -38.86 11.34 21.33
C LEU A 229 -37.56 10.54 21.43
N GLY A 230 -37.61 9.32 21.99
CA GLY A 230 -36.43 8.47 22.15
C GLY A 230 -35.82 8.01 20.82
N ASN A 231 -36.63 7.89 19.76
CA ASN A 231 -36.13 7.62 18.42
C ASN A 231 -35.35 8.80 17.81
N THR A 232 -35.62 10.05 18.24
CA THR A 232 -34.89 11.23 17.78
C THR A 232 -33.49 11.25 18.40
N ALA A 233 -33.40 11.14 19.73
CA ALA A 233 -32.13 11.13 20.45
C ALA A 233 -31.18 10.01 19.96
N LYS A 234 -31.70 8.79 19.75
CA LYS A 234 -30.92 7.67 19.20
C LYS A 234 -30.44 7.90 17.76
N ARG A 235 -31.28 8.46 16.90
CA ARG A 235 -30.91 8.80 15.52
C ARG A 235 -29.78 9.83 15.51
N ASP A 236 -29.87 10.83 16.37
CA ASP A 236 -28.90 11.93 16.42
C ASP A 236 -27.58 11.48 17.06
N ALA A 237 -27.63 10.61 18.09
CA ALA A 237 -26.48 9.90 18.64
C ALA A 237 -25.78 9.03 17.59
N ARG A 238 -26.55 8.22 16.84
CA ARG A 238 -26.06 7.39 15.75
C ARG A 238 -25.45 8.22 14.63
N ALA A 239 -26.06 9.35 14.27
CA ALA A 239 -25.53 10.31 13.31
C ALA A 239 -24.16 10.88 13.73
N HIS A 240 -24.02 11.25 15.00
CA HIS A 240 -22.75 11.70 15.57
C HIS A 240 -21.66 10.63 15.53
N ILE A 241 -21.97 9.37 15.85
CA ILE A 241 -21.01 8.26 15.75
C ILE A 241 -20.67 7.90 14.29
N ILE A 242 -21.65 7.90 13.39
CA ILE A 242 -21.44 7.72 11.94
C ILE A 242 -20.48 8.78 11.37
N ASN A 243 -20.66 10.06 11.77
CA ASN A 243 -19.77 11.15 11.37
C ASN A 243 -18.41 11.11 12.09
N ALA A 244 -18.22 10.28 13.12
CA ALA A 244 -16.91 10.01 13.72
C ALA A 244 -16.10 8.95 12.95
N PHE A 245 -16.67 8.28 11.95
CA PHE A 245 -15.97 7.31 11.09
C PHE A 245 -15.82 7.77 9.62
N SER A 246 -16.80 8.52 9.09
CA SER A 246 -16.79 9.04 7.71
C SER A 246 -17.23 10.51 7.63
N MET A 247 -17.02 11.15 6.49
CA MET A 247 -17.52 12.51 6.22
C MET A 247 -19.03 12.45 5.95
N MET A 248 -19.83 12.80 6.97
CA MET A 248 -21.30 12.71 6.92
C MET A 248 -21.95 14.04 7.33
N ASN A 249 -23.19 14.27 6.89
CA ASN A 249 -24.00 15.40 7.33
C ASN A 249 -24.26 15.35 8.86
N SER A 250 -24.75 16.44 9.44
CA SER A 250 -25.05 16.51 10.88
C SER A 250 -26.14 15.53 11.34
N ASP A 251 -27.01 15.10 10.40
CA ASP A 251 -28.06 14.10 10.59
C ASP A 251 -27.61 12.66 10.25
N GLY A 252 -26.30 12.47 9.96
CA GLY A 252 -25.73 11.17 9.62
C GLY A 252 -26.03 10.70 8.20
N THR A 253 -26.61 11.54 7.34
CA THR A 253 -26.84 11.22 5.92
C THR A 253 -25.58 11.42 5.07
N GLU A 254 -25.51 10.72 3.93
CA GLU A 254 -24.48 10.97 2.92
C GLU A 254 -24.51 12.45 2.47
N PRO A 255 -23.38 13.16 2.50
CA PRO A 255 -23.34 14.57 2.13
C PRO A 255 -23.56 14.74 0.63
N ARG A 256 -24.46 15.64 0.25
CA ARG A 256 -24.84 15.91 -1.14
C ARG A 256 -24.00 17.04 -1.72
N SER A 257 -24.09 17.22 -3.04
CA SER A 257 -23.45 18.31 -3.81
C SER A 257 -23.60 19.71 -3.20
N VAL A 258 -24.72 19.96 -2.52
CA VAL A 258 -25.06 21.24 -1.86
C VAL A 258 -24.52 21.33 -0.43
N ASP A 259 -24.49 20.21 0.30
CA ASP A 259 -24.01 20.16 1.69
C ASP A 259 -22.47 20.32 1.75
N PHE A 260 -21.77 19.98 0.66
CA PHE A 260 -20.33 20.19 0.49
C PHE A 260 -19.85 21.62 0.67
N HIS A 261 -20.73 22.63 0.70
CA HIS A 261 -20.34 24.00 1.08
C HIS A 261 -19.80 24.06 2.51
N SER A 262 -20.38 23.28 3.43
CA SER A 262 -19.99 23.21 4.85
C SER A 262 -18.65 22.51 5.10
N PHE A 263 -18.15 21.76 4.11
CA PHE A 263 -16.88 21.01 4.20
C PHE A 263 -15.73 21.68 3.41
N ARG A 264 -15.94 22.81 2.72
CA ARG A 264 -14.88 23.41 1.88
C ARG A 264 -13.84 24.12 2.74
N GLY A 265 -12.57 23.74 2.57
CA GLY A 265 -11.51 24.23 3.45
C GLY A 265 -11.58 23.63 4.85
N ALA A 266 -12.36 22.57 5.06
CA ALA A 266 -12.41 21.83 6.32
C ALA A 266 -11.26 20.83 6.47
N PHE A 267 -10.21 20.89 5.63
CA PHE A 267 -8.90 20.30 5.92
C PHE A 267 -8.23 21.11 7.04
N THR A 268 -8.77 20.97 8.25
CA THR A 268 -8.05 21.30 9.46
C THR A 268 -7.07 20.17 9.77
N PRO A 269 -6.02 20.40 10.58
CA PRO A 269 -5.14 19.32 11.06
C PRO A 269 -5.94 18.16 11.67
N GLU A 270 -7.11 18.46 12.25
CA GLU A 270 -7.98 17.51 12.92
C GLU A 270 -8.96 16.75 12.00
N PHE A 271 -9.07 17.07 10.70
CA PHE A 271 -10.08 16.44 9.84
C PHE A 271 -9.98 14.90 9.85
N TYR A 272 -8.80 14.38 9.54
CA TYR A 272 -8.51 12.95 9.55
C TYR A 272 -8.33 12.37 10.97
N PRO A 273 -7.58 12.99 11.91
CA PRO A 273 -7.47 12.52 13.28
C PRO A 273 -8.81 12.31 14.00
N ARG A 274 -9.83 13.15 13.75
CA ARG A 274 -11.20 12.93 14.26
C ARG A 274 -11.79 11.60 13.75
N ARG A 275 -11.53 11.22 12.50
CA ARG A 275 -12.08 10.00 11.88
C ARG A 275 -11.31 8.72 12.18
N PHE A 276 -10.11 8.86 12.74
CA PHE A 276 -9.33 7.73 13.25
C PHE A 276 -9.58 7.47 14.74
N ALA A 277 -9.95 8.47 15.54
CA ALA A 277 -10.03 8.38 17.00
C ALA A 277 -10.83 7.18 17.55
N LEU A 278 -12.07 6.95 17.06
CA LEU A 278 -12.85 5.78 17.51
C LEU A 278 -12.31 4.46 16.95
N LYS A 279 -11.71 4.50 15.74
CA LYS A 279 -11.02 3.34 15.15
C LYS A 279 -9.78 2.95 15.97
N ASP A 280 -9.01 3.92 16.45
CA ASP A 280 -7.86 3.70 17.32
C ASP A 280 -8.27 2.95 18.59
N SER A 281 -9.36 3.34 19.27
CA SER A 281 -9.88 2.58 20.43
C SER A 281 -10.21 1.11 20.08
N LEU A 282 -10.85 0.86 18.93
CA LEU A 282 -11.17 -0.49 18.47
C LEU A 282 -9.91 -1.32 18.22
N TYR A 283 -9.00 -0.88 17.35
CA TYR A 283 -7.81 -1.64 16.98
C TYR A 283 -6.81 -1.82 18.12
N THR A 284 -6.70 -0.82 19.01
CA THR A 284 -5.79 -0.87 20.15
C THR A 284 -6.12 -2.05 21.07
N GLN A 285 -7.39 -2.45 21.17
CA GLN A 285 -7.85 -3.58 21.97
C GLN A 285 -8.10 -4.86 21.14
N ARG A 286 -8.44 -4.72 19.86
CA ARG A 286 -8.89 -5.83 18.99
C ARG A 286 -8.20 -5.78 17.63
N LEU A 287 -7.00 -6.37 17.58
CA LEU A 287 -6.18 -6.44 16.37
C LEU A 287 -6.80 -7.27 15.23
N ASP A 288 -7.63 -8.24 15.54
CA ASP A 288 -8.36 -9.06 14.56
C ASP A 288 -9.34 -8.21 13.69
N LEU A 289 -9.80 -7.06 14.21
CA LEU A 289 -10.58 -6.10 13.42
C LEU A 289 -9.78 -5.49 12.25
N LEU A 290 -8.44 -5.47 12.34
CA LEU A 290 -7.58 -5.00 11.25
C LEU A 290 -7.58 -6.00 10.08
N ALA A 291 -7.59 -7.30 10.37
CA ALA A 291 -7.79 -8.33 9.36
C ALA A 291 -9.21 -8.24 8.77
N TYR A 292 -10.24 -8.02 9.61
CA TYR A 292 -11.61 -7.85 9.13
C TYR A 292 -11.77 -6.62 8.21
N LEU A 293 -11.15 -5.49 8.56
CA LEU A 293 -11.07 -4.33 7.67
C LEU A 293 -10.38 -4.68 6.35
N LEU A 294 -9.20 -5.29 6.41
CA LEU A 294 -8.41 -5.62 5.24
C LEU A 294 -9.20 -6.53 4.28
N GLN A 295 -9.87 -7.57 4.81
CA GLN A 295 -10.78 -8.41 4.04
C GLN A 295 -11.91 -7.61 3.37
N HIS A 296 -12.60 -6.74 4.12
CA HIS A 296 -13.69 -5.91 3.59
C HIS A 296 -13.20 -5.02 2.44
N VAL A 297 -12.03 -4.40 2.59
CA VAL A 297 -11.42 -3.56 1.56
C VAL A 297 -11.02 -4.36 0.33
N LEU A 298 -10.33 -5.48 0.48
CA LEU A 298 -9.92 -6.34 -0.65
C LEU A 298 -11.16 -6.89 -1.37
N HIS A 299 -12.23 -7.23 -0.65
CA HIS A 299 -13.50 -7.65 -1.25
C HIS A 299 -14.13 -6.53 -2.08
N ARG A 300 -14.29 -5.33 -1.52
CA ARG A 300 -14.75 -4.12 -2.23
C ARG A 300 -13.91 -3.86 -3.49
N TYR A 301 -12.58 -3.85 -3.36
CA TYR A 301 -11.65 -3.68 -4.47
C TYR A 301 -11.76 -4.78 -5.54
N SER A 302 -12.08 -6.02 -5.16
CA SER A 302 -12.30 -7.12 -6.12
C SER A 302 -13.66 -7.06 -6.85
N THR A 303 -14.66 -6.38 -6.27
CA THR A 303 -16.04 -6.32 -6.78
C THR A 303 -16.39 -5.06 -7.57
N CYS A 304 -15.53 -4.04 -7.56
CA CYS A 304 -15.70 -2.88 -8.44
C CYS A 304 -15.46 -3.25 -9.92
N VAL A 305 -16.00 -2.45 -10.84
CA VAL A 305 -15.92 -2.69 -12.29
C VAL A 305 -15.34 -1.46 -13.00
N PRO A 306 -14.12 -1.55 -13.59
CA PRO A 306 -13.20 -2.68 -13.57
C PRO A 306 -12.59 -2.92 -12.17
N PRO A 307 -12.21 -4.17 -11.83
CA PRO A 307 -11.73 -4.52 -10.49
C PRO A 307 -10.31 -4.00 -10.23
N VAL A 308 -10.01 -3.62 -8.99
CA VAL A 308 -8.63 -3.37 -8.57
C VAL A 308 -7.90 -4.72 -8.47
N LYS A 309 -6.71 -4.82 -9.05
CA LYS A 309 -5.85 -6.03 -9.02
C LYS A 309 -4.66 -5.90 -8.09
N TYR A 310 -4.29 -4.66 -7.77
CA TYR A 310 -3.16 -4.35 -6.91
C TYR A 310 -3.47 -3.11 -6.05
N CYS A 311 -3.10 -3.12 -4.77
CA CYS A 311 -3.19 -1.94 -3.91
C CYS A 311 -2.00 -1.73 -2.94
N GLU A 312 -1.58 -0.47 -2.77
CA GLU A 312 -0.59 -0.04 -1.78
C GLU A 312 -1.25 0.73 -0.62
N PHE A 313 -1.12 0.19 0.60
CA PHE A 313 -1.68 0.76 1.82
C PHE A 313 -0.63 1.54 2.61
N SER A 314 -0.87 2.83 2.86
CA SER A 314 -0.10 3.58 3.86
C SER A 314 -0.50 3.14 5.26
N VAL A 315 0.48 2.68 6.05
CA VAL A 315 0.35 2.26 7.45
C VAL A 315 1.40 2.98 8.28
N GLY A 316 1.03 3.46 9.47
CA GLY A 316 1.97 4.17 10.35
C GLY A 316 3.20 3.34 10.67
N CYS A 317 4.40 3.93 10.54
CA CYS A 317 5.67 3.23 10.71
C CYS A 317 5.73 2.45 12.04
N GLY A 318 5.27 3.05 13.15
CA GLY A 318 5.24 2.41 14.47
C GLY A 318 4.36 1.14 14.57
N ASP A 319 3.40 0.94 13.67
CA ASP A 319 2.68 -0.33 13.55
C ASP A 319 3.49 -1.36 12.76
N LEU A 320 4.14 -0.96 11.66
CA LEU A 320 4.99 -1.87 10.88
C LEU A 320 6.26 -2.29 11.62
N THR A 321 6.71 -1.54 12.64
CA THR A 321 7.80 -1.95 13.53
C THR A 321 7.41 -3.04 14.54
N ARG A 322 6.13 -3.44 14.60
CA ARG A 322 5.62 -4.46 15.54
C ARG A 322 5.44 -5.80 14.83
N PRO A 323 6.09 -6.90 15.27
CA PRO A 323 5.96 -8.22 14.65
C PRO A 323 4.50 -8.69 14.52
N TRP A 324 3.73 -8.59 15.60
CA TRP A 324 2.33 -9.01 15.66
C TRP A 324 1.39 -8.24 14.71
N MET A 325 1.64 -6.95 14.50
CA MET A 325 0.87 -6.14 13.54
C MET A 325 1.12 -6.64 12.11
N LEU A 326 2.39 -6.90 11.77
CA LEU A 326 2.75 -7.38 10.44
C LEU A 326 2.24 -8.82 10.19
N ASP A 327 2.22 -9.67 11.22
CA ASP A 327 1.64 -11.01 11.21
C ASP A 327 0.13 -10.95 10.84
N VAL A 328 -0.65 -10.11 11.53
CA VAL A 328 -2.08 -9.86 11.21
C VAL A 328 -2.27 -9.24 9.82
N LEU A 329 -1.41 -8.31 9.40
CA LEU A 329 -1.48 -7.68 8.08
C LEU A 329 -1.10 -8.62 6.92
N SER A 330 -0.31 -9.67 7.18
CA SER A 330 0.10 -10.68 6.18
C SER A 330 -1.00 -11.66 5.78
N THR A 331 -2.07 -11.75 6.59
CA THR A 331 -3.09 -12.81 6.58
C THR A 331 -3.66 -13.20 5.21
N PHE A 332 -4.03 -12.21 4.39
CA PHE A 332 -4.71 -12.43 3.11
C PHE A 332 -3.75 -12.30 1.92
N CYS A 333 -2.44 -12.28 2.16
CA CYS A 333 -1.47 -12.21 1.07
C CYS A 333 -1.65 -13.41 0.13
N ILE A 334 -1.61 -13.21 -1.18
CA ILE A 334 -1.78 -14.30 -2.16
C ILE A 334 -0.63 -15.31 -2.07
N ARG A 335 0.53 -14.88 -1.57
CA ARG A 335 1.71 -15.72 -1.32
C ARG A 335 1.58 -16.47 0.01
N GLU A 336 1.42 -17.79 -0.07
CA GLU A 336 1.33 -18.66 1.11
C GLU A 336 2.60 -18.65 1.95
N ASP A 337 3.76 -18.50 1.30
CA ASP A 337 5.05 -18.36 1.97
C ASP A 337 5.14 -17.08 2.83
N LEU A 338 4.28 -16.08 2.60
CA LEU A 338 4.24 -14.85 3.38
C LEU A 338 3.29 -14.90 4.59
N HIS A 339 2.52 -15.98 4.78
CA HIS A 339 1.56 -16.05 5.89
C HIS A 339 2.24 -16.11 7.27
N GLY A 340 1.59 -15.45 8.22
CA GLY A 340 1.94 -15.39 9.63
C GLY A 340 1.18 -16.40 10.51
N SER A 341 1.50 -16.41 11.80
CA SER A 341 0.88 -17.29 12.81
C SER A 341 -0.63 -17.08 12.93
N PHE A 342 -1.12 -15.85 12.75
CA PHE A 342 -2.53 -15.50 12.84
C PHE A 342 -3.40 -16.22 11.79
N LYS A 343 -2.87 -16.52 10.60
CA LYS A 343 -3.62 -17.33 9.61
C LYS A 343 -3.93 -18.73 10.16
N SER A 344 -3.01 -19.34 10.91
CA SER A 344 -3.25 -20.64 11.55
C SER A 344 -4.45 -20.60 12.51
N LEU A 345 -4.64 -19.50 13.24
CA LEU A 345 -5.81 -19.31 14.10
C LEU A 345 -7.12 -19.19 13.27
N ILE A 346 -7.09 -18.49 12.13
CA ILE A 346 -8.24 -18.39 11.22
C ILE A 346 -8.61 -19.76 10.64
N ASP A 347 -7.63 -20.51 10.13
CA ASP A 347 -7.86 -21.79 9.45
C ASP A 347 -8.38 -22.87 10.40
N LYS A 348 -7.98 -22.83 11.68
CA LYS A 348 -8.54 -23.63 12.79
C LYS A 348 -10.02 -23.33 13.12
N ASN A 349 -10.65 -22.38 12.43
CA ASN A 349 -12.00 -21.86 12.66
C ASN A 349 -12.15 -21.02 13.95
N CYS A 350 -11.09 -20.39 14.47
CA CYS A 350 -11.27 -19.35 15.49
C CYS A 350 -11.96 -18.10 14.90
N PHE A 351 -11.88 -17.90 13.57
CA PHE A 351 -12.48 -16.75 12.89
C PHE A 351 -13.32 -17.21 11.67
N PRO A 352 -14.44 -17.93 11.88
CA PRO A 352 -15.20 -18.56 10.78
C PRO A 352 -15.77 -17.55 9.77
N TRP A 353 -16.02 -16.31 10.16
CA TRP A 353 -16.42 -15.23 9.25
C TRP A 353 -15.30 -14.77 8.32
N LEU A 354 -14.03 -14.81 8.74
CA LEU A 354 -12.89 -14.49 7.87
C LEU A 354 -12.68 -15.59 6.81
N LYS A 355 -12.88 -16.86 7.19
CA LYS A 355 -12.63 -18.03 6.34
C LYS A 355 -13.53 -18.10 5.09
N ALA A 356 -14.75 -17.57 5.15
CA ALA A 356 -15.76 -17.73 4.10
C ALA A 356 -15.48 -16.97 2.78
N SER A 357 -14.50 -16.05 2.74
CA SER A 357 -14.24 -15.20 1.55
C SER A 357 -12.82 -15.30 0.97
N THR A 358 -11.91 -16.10 1.56
CA THR A 358 -10.48 -16.03 1.20
C THR A 358 -10.15 -16.54 -0.21
N SER A 359 -10.91 -17.50 -0.73
CA SER A 359 -10.68 -18.12 -2.06
C SER A 359 -11.05 -17.23 -3.26
N GLU A 360 -11.79 -16.13 -3.04
CA GLU A 360 -12.26 -15.24 -4.12
C GLU A 360 -11.47 -13.93 -4.24
N LEU A 361 -10.65 -13.59 -3.23
CA LEU A 361 -9.90 -12.34 -3.20
C LEU A 361 -8.70 -12.37 -4.16
N LYS A 362 -8.85 -11.69 -5.31
CA LYS A 362 -7.84 -11.60 -6.38
C LYS A 362 -7.15 -10.23 -6.45
N VAL A 363 -6.89 -9.63 -5.28
CA VAL A 363 -6.23 -8.32 -5.14
C VAL A 363 -4.90 -8.53 -4.43
N ASP A 364 -3.79 -8.29 -5.14
CA ASP A 364 -2.46 -8.31 -4.52
C ASP A 364 -2.23 -7.01 -3.73
N TYR A 365 -1.69 -7.07 -2.52
CA TYR A 365 -1.56 -5.86 -1.70
C TYR A 365 -0.23 -5.75 -0.96
N ARG A 366 0.24 -4.53 -0.77
CA ARG A 366 1.50 -4.21 -0.08
C ARG A 366 1.36 -2.96 0.80
N PHE A 367 2.37 -2.70 1.61
CA PHE A 367 2.38 -1.61 2.57
C PHE A 367 3.44 -0.56 2.26
N LEU A 368 3.10 0.70 2.52
CA LEU A 368 4.03 1.82 2.59
C LEU A 368 4.22 2.20 4.06
N ALA A 369 5.47 2.27 4.50
CA ALA A 369 5.80 2.70 5.85
C ALA A 369 5.62 4.22 5.98
N GLY A 370 4.58 4.61 6.69
CA GLY A 370 4.11 5.97 6.82
C GLY A 370 4.77 6.75 7.95
N PHE A 371 5.45 7.84 7.60
CA PHE A 371 6.10 8.76 8.53
C PHE A 371 5.32 10.09 8.57
N ASN A 372 4.99 10.55 9.77
CA ASN A 372 4.44 11.90 9.95
C ASN A 372 5.56 12.94 9.72
N ARG A 373 5.29 13.92 8.85
CA ARG A 373 6.18 15.03 8.49
C ARG A 373 6.38 16.08 9.57
N GLN A 374 5.55 16.10 10.60
CA GLN A 374 5.69 17.01 11.74
C GLN A 374 7.07 16.82 12.37
N ILE A 375 7.94 17.81 12.16
CA ILE A 375 9.24 17.91 12.82
C ILE A 375 9.04 18.27 14.29
N GLU A 376 10.01 17.94 15.12
CA GLU A 376 10.02 18.44 16.50
C GLU A 376 10.13 19.97 16.49
N PRO A 377 9.50 20.67 17.45
CA PRO A 377 9.64 22.10 17.61
C PRO A 377 11.12 22.53 17.60
N ILE A 378 11.47 23.52 16.76
CA ILE A 378 12.85 24.03 16.69
C ILE A 378 13.20 24.78 17.99
N ASN A 379 12.18 25.33 18.66
CA ASN A 379 12.20 25.88 20.02
C ASN A 379 11.02 25.25 20.79
N ASP A 380 11.08 25.21 22.14
CA ASP A 380 10.12 24.50 23.00
C ASP A 380 8.63 24.94 22.91
N SER A 381 8.29 25.98 22.14
CA SER A 381 6.91 26.52 22.04
C SER A 381 6.12 26.12 20.80
N ASN A 382 6.76 25.66 19.70
CA ASN A 382 6.12 25.75 18.37
C ASN A 382 4.83 24.91 18.21
N THR A 383 3.69 25.58 18.35
CA THR A 383 2.39 25.17 17.81
C THR A 383 2.41 25.14 16.27
N PRO A 384 1.46 24.47 15.60
CA PRO A 384 1.34 24.53 14.12
C PRO A 384 1.23 25.97 13.59
N ASP A 385 0.54 26.85 14.32
CA ASP A 385 0.42 28.27 13.98
C ASP A 385 1.78 29.00 14.02
N GLU A 386 2.66 28.65 14.97
CA GLU A 386 4.04 29.17 15.02
C GLU A 386 4.89 28.67 13.84
N ALA A 387 4.70 27.42 13.39
CA ALA A 387 5.38 26.91 12.19
C ALA A 387 4.93 27.64 10.90
N ILE A 388 3.63 27.90 10.77
CA ILE A 388 3.05 28.72 9.68
C ILE A 388 3.58 30.15 9.74
N LYS A 389 3.59 30.76 10.94
CA LYS A 389 4.11 32.11 11.17
C LYS A 389 5.58 32.22 10.79
N LEU A 390 6.42 31.26 11.19
CA LEU A 390 7.84 31.22 10.83
C LEU A 390 8.05 31.13 9.31
N LEU A 391 7.26 30.30 8.61
CA LEU A 391 7.30 30.16 7.16
C LEU A 391 6.83 31.45 6.43
N PHE A 392 5.94 32.23 7.03
CA PHE A 392 5.51 33.53 6.51
C PHE A 392 6.52 34.67 6.76
N GLU A 393 6.99 34.80 8.00
CA GLU A 393 7.84 35.90 8.48
C GLU A 393 9.32 35.70 8.08
N ALA A 394 9.85 34.48 8.23
CA ALA A 394 11.26 34.16 8.01
C ALA A 394 11.50 32.93 7.11
N PRO A 395 10.88 32.82 5.90
CA PRO A 395 11.06 31.68 5.00
C PRO A 395 12.51 31.40 4.58
N HIS A 396 13.39 32.39 4.68
CA HIS A 396 14.83 32.21 4.39
C HIS A 396 15.51 31.31 5.43
N ILE A 397 15.09 31.37 6.71
CA ILE A 397 15.57 30.47 7.77
C ILE A 397 15.10 29.05 7.49
N VAL A 398 13.81 28.88 7.17
CA VAL A 398 13.18 27.59 6.84
C VAL A 398 13.85 26.93 5.62
N ILE A 399 14.06 27.70 4.54
CA ILE A 399 14.75 27.22 3.33
C ILE A 399 16.23 26.90 3.62
N HIS A 400 16.90 27.70 4.46
CA HIS A 400 18.28 27.42 4.87
C HIS A 400 18.38 26.14 5.71
N ALA A 401 17.41 25.87 6.61
CA ALA A 401 17.34 24.63 7.37
C ALA A 401 17.23 23.40 6.45
N LEU A 402 16.39 23.46 5.40
CA LEU A 402 16.34 22.41 4.38
C LEU A 402 17.70 22.22 3.68
N PHE A 403 18.37 23.30 3.26
CA PHE A 403 19.67 23.19 2.60
C PHE A 403 20.77 22.69 3.54
N LYS A 404 20.65 22.93 4.85
CA LYS A 404 21.51 22.31 5.87
C LYS A 404 21.31 20.80 5.92
N GLU A 405 20.08 20.30 5.87
CA GLU A 405 19.79 18.85 5.77
C GLU A 405 20.36 18.22 4.49
N PHE A 406 20.27 18.91 3.34
CA PHE A 406 20.91 18.44 2.11
C PHE A 406 22.44 18.37 2.25
N TYR A 407 23.06 19.41 2.83
CA TYR A 407 24.51 19.41 3.09
C TYR A 407 24.92 18.29 4.05
N LEU A 408 24.20 18.10 5.16
CA LEU A 408 24.44 17.01 6.10
C LEU A 408 24.38 15.66 5.38
N THR A 409 23.35 15.47 4.55
CA THR A 409 23.14 14.24 3.79
C THR A 409 24.19 13.98 2.71
N ASP A 410 24.62 15.02 1.99
CA ASP A 410 25.72 14.96 1.02
C ASP A 410 27.04 14.56 1.69
N ASN A 411 27.21 14.88 2.97
CA ASN A 411 28.38 14.58 3.79
C ASN A 411 28.18 13.38 4.74
N GLN A 412 27.11 12.59 4.57
CA GLN A 412 26.79 11.41 5.40
C GLN A 412 26.68 11.69 6.92
N LYS A 413 26.27 12.90 7.28
CA LYS A 413 26.09 13.35 8.68
C LYS A 413 24.64 13.15 9.14
N PRO A 414 24.40 12.87 10.43
CA PRO A 414 23.05 12.74 10.97
C PRO A 414 22.19 13.98 10.75
N THR A 415 20.89 13.77 10.57
CA THR A 415 19.89 14.84 10.46
C THR A 415 19.78 15.70 11.73
N LEU A 416 19.46 16.98 11.57
CA LEU A 416 19.06 17.86 12.68
C LEU A 416 17.54 17.99 12.79
N LEU A 417 16.82 18.07 11.66
CA LEU A 417 15.37 18.25 11.62
C LEU A 417 14.54 16.97 11.85
N PHE A 418 15.04 15.79 11.44
CA PHE A 418 14.22 14.58 11.33
C PHE A 418 14.58 13.49 12.36
N ARG A 419 15.06 13.89 13.55
CA ARG A 419 15.56 12.98 14.59
C ARG A 419 14.54 11.91 14.99
N LYS A 420 13.30 12.31 15.25
CA LYS A 420 12.17 11.42 15.58
C LYS A 420 11.86 10.43 14.46
N GLN A 421 11.83 10.89 13.21
CA GLN A 421 11.59 10.04 12.03
C GLN A 421 12.76 9.06 11.81
N VAL A 422 14.01 9.47 12.06
CA VAL A 422 15.17 8.58 12.02
C VAL A 422 15.17 7.56 13.16
N GLN A 423 14.65 7.90 14.35
CA GLN A 423 14.44 6.92 15.42
C GLN A 423 13.39 5.87 15.03
N GLN A 424 12.28 6.28 14.42
CA GLN A 424 11.29 5.36 13.85
C GLN A 424 11.89 4.47 12.75
N LEU A 425 12.71 5.05 11.87
CA LEU A 425 13.44 4.30 10.83
C LEU A 425 14.40 3.25 11.41
N LYS A 426 15.07 3.54 12.54
CA LYS A 426 15.94 2.57 13.23
C LYS A 426 15.15 1.36 13.74
N ALA A 427 14.01 1.59 14.39
CA ALA A 427 13.12 0.50 14.82
C ALA A 427 12.59 -0.31 13.61
N MET A 428 12.25 0.36 12.51
CA MET A 428 11.85 -0.31 11.27
C MET A 428 12.98 -1.13 10.63
N LYS A 429 14.23 -0.63 10.69
CA LYS A 429 15.40 -1.38 10.24
C LYS A 429 15.61 -2.64 11.08
N MET A 430 15.49 -2.55 12.41
CA MET A 430 15.54 -3.74 13.28
C MET A 430 14.51 -4.78 12.85
N GLN A 431 13.26 -4.37 12.61
CA GLN A 431 12.21 -5.27 12.15
C GLN A 431 12.45 -5.85 10.73
N LYS A 432 13.09 -5.07 9.84
CA LYS A 432 13.54 -5.51 8.52
C LYS A 432 14.69 -6.53 8.60
N ASP A 433 15.55 -6.40 9.60
CA ASP A 433 16.70 -7.29 9.83
C ASP A 433 16.30 -8.57 10.59
N THR A 434 15.24 -8.56 11.42
CA THR A 434 14.71 -9.74 12.13
C THR A 434 13.65 -10.53 11.36
N ASN A 435 12.87 -9.89 10.47
CA ASN A 435 11.82 -10.55 9.71
C ASN A 435 12.19 -10.62 8.21
N PRO A 436 12.57 -11.80 7.66
CA PRO A 436 12.98 -11.93 6.27
C PRO A 436 11.85 -11.62 5.26
N LYS A 437 10.58 -11.69 5.69
CA LYS A 437 9.40 -11.37 4.88
C LYS A 437 9.08 -9.87 4.85
N PHE A 438 9.81 -9.03 5.60
CA PHE A 438 9.47 -7.61 5.78
C PHE A 438 9.43 -6.84 4.45
N LEU A 439 10.48 -6.95 3.63
CA LEU A 439 10.56 -6.23 2.34
C LEU A 439 9.69 -6.83 1.22
N ASP A 440 9.16 -8.04 1.44
CA ASP A 440 8.15 -8.64 0.56
C ASP A 440 6.76 -8.01 0.79
N LEU A 441 6.48 -7.55 2.01
CA LEU A 441 5.21 -6.92 2.40
C LEU A 441 5.28 -5.39 2.38
N VAL A 442 6.35 -4.81 2.91
CA VAL A 442 6.60 -3.36 2.97
C VAL A 442 7.48 -2.96 1.79
N VAL A 443 6.89 -2.26 0.82
CA VAL A 443 7.52 -2.00 -0.49
C VAL A 443 7.96 -0.56 -0.70
N GLY A 444 7.64 0.34 0.22
CA GLY A 444 8.09 1.72 0.12
C GLY A 444 7.85 2.51 1.40
N LEU A 445 8.18 3.79 1.35
CA LEU A 445 7.95 4.75 2.43
C LEU A 445 6.95 5.81 1.98
N ASP A 446 6.08 6.29 2.87
CA ASP A 446 5.15 7.41 2.60
C ASP A 446 5.35 8.52 3.64
N ALA A 447 5.47 9.77 3.18
CA ALA A 447 5.52 10.93 4.05
C ALA A 447 4.13 11.59 4.07
N PHE A 448 3.43 11.56 5.20
CA PHE A 448 2.08 12.12 5.38
C PHE A 448 2.01 13.08 6.58
N GLY A 449 0.80 13.55 6.91
CA GLY A 449 0.53 14.47 8.02
C GLY A 449 0.10 15.84 7.51
N ASP A 450 -0.24 16.77 8.41
CA ASP A 450 -0.58 18.12 7.97
C ASP A 450 0.64 18.78 7.31
N GLU A 451 0.46 19.13 6.04
CA GLU A 451 1.48 19.77 5.21
C GLU A 451 1.65 21.25 5.58
N LEU A 452 0.60 21.90 6.10
CA LEU A 452 0.62 23.33 6.40
C LEU A 452 1.56 23.60 7.58
N GLY A 453 2.48 24.56 7.40
CA GLY A 453 3.57 24.82 8.37
C GLY A 453 4.71 23.79 8.36
N HIS A 454 4.49 22.58 7.84
CA HIS A 454 5.48 21.49 7.78
C HIS A 454 5.78 21.03 6.33
N PRO A 455 6.29 21.91 5.43
CA PRO A 455 6.56 21.58 4.03
C PRO A 455 7.78 20.67 3.80
N TYR A 456 8.34 20.07 4.85
CA TYR A 456 9.56 19.27 4.80
C TYR A 456 9.25 17.79 4.51
N CYS A 457 10.22 17.08 3.92
CA CYS A 457 10.15 15.63 3.70
C CYS A 457 11.31 14.93 4.44
N PRO A 458 11.07 14.00 5.38
CA PRO A 458 12.14 13.36 6.15
C PRO A 458 13.05 12.48 5.30
N PHE A 459 12.60 12.04 4.12
CA PHE A 459 13.35 11.15 3.25
C PHE A 459 14.60 11.80 2.62
N VAL A 460 14.74 13.12 2.74
CA VAL A 460 15.95 13.83 2.29
C VAL A 460 17.14 13.60 3.22
N ALA A 461 16.96 13.01 4.41
CA ALA A 461 18.04 12.64 5.31
C ALA A 461 18.83 11.41 4.83
N HIS A 462 20.12 11.35 5.16
CA HIS A 462 21.04 10.29 4.76
C HIS A 462 20.53 8.88 5.11
N GLU A 463 20.05 8.71 6.34
CA GLU A 463 19.61 7.41 6.87
C GLU A 463 18.45 6.81 6.04
N PHE A 464 17.53 7.66 5.56
CA PHE A 464 16.43 7.25 4.70
C PHE A 464 16.91 6.87 3.29
N ILE A 465 17.86 7.62 2.73
CA ILE A 465 18.42 7.33 1.40
C ILE A 465 19.17 5.99 1.41
N GLU A 466 19.98 5.73 2.44
CA GLU A 466 20.66 4.45 2.60
C GLU A 466 19.71 3.29 2.86
N PHE A 467 18.66 3.50 3.66
CA PHE A 467 17.60 2.48 3.84
C PHE A 467 16.94 2.12 2.50
N VAL A 468 16.56 3.10 1.68
CA VAL A 468 15.95 2.86 0.36
C VAL A 468 16.92 2.14 -0.58
N ARG A 469 18.21 2.49 -0.55
CA ARG A 469 19.26 1.80 -1.34
C ARG A 469 19.44 0.35 -0.92
N ASP A 470 19.42 0.07 0.38
CA ASP A 470 19.53 -1.29 0.92
C ASP A 470 18.29 -2.14 0.61
N ALA A 471 17.09 -1.58 0.79
CA ALA A 471 15.85 -2.22 0.42
C ALA A 471 15.79 -2.55 -1.09
N ARG A 472 16.37 -1.70 -1.94
CA ARG A 472 16.45 -1.92 -3.40
C ARG A 472 17.33 -3.08 -3.84
N LYS A 473 18.21 -3.60 -2.97
CA LYS A 473 18.94 -4.85 -3.23
C LYS A 473 18.00 -6.06 -3.28
N HIS A 474 16.94 -6.02 -2.47
CA HIS A 474 15.92 -7.08 -2.38
C HIS A 474 14.76 -6.81 -3.35
N ASN A 475 14.23 -5.58 -3.35
CA ASN A 475 13.13 -5.15 -4.22
C ASN A 475 13.56 -3.93 -5.03
N ARG A 476 13.98 -4.12 -6.29
CA ARG A 476 14.42 -3.03 -7.19
C ARG A 476 13.38 -1.92 -7.38
N SER A 477 12.09 -2.21 -7.19
CA SER A 477 10.99 -1.25 -7.29
C SER A 477 10.77 -0.45 -5.99
N PHE A 478 11.45 -0.78 -4.88
CA PHE A 478 11.25 -0.12 -3.58
C PHE A 478 11.39 1.40 -3.69
N GLY A 479 10.41 2.13 -3.19
CA GLY A 479 10.21 3.54 -3.53
C GLY A 479 9.88 4.45 -2.36
N VAL A 480 9.75 5.74 -2.66
CA VAL A 480 9.32 6.77 -1.72
C VAL A 480 8.17 7.57 -2.29
N ARG A 481 7.17 7.81 -1.44
CA ARG A 481 5.96 8.55 -1.74
C ARG A 481 5.87 9.78 -0.85
N ILE A 482 5.52 10.93 -1.42
CA ILE A 482 5.50 12.20 -0.69
C ILE A 482 4.15 12.86 -0.90
N HIS A 483 3.29 12.97 0.13
CA HIS A 483 2.16 13.91 0.04
C HIS A 483 2.74 15.31 -0.13
N ALA A 484 2.43 16.01 -1.22
CA ALA A 484 2.99 17.33 -1.46
C ALA A 484 2.04 18.19 -2.27
N ALA A 485 2.02 19.47 -1.96
CA ALA A 485 1.22 20.46 -2.66
C ALA A 485 -0.29 20.17 -2.58
N GLU A 486 -0.74 19.48 -1.54
CA GLU A 486 -2.15 19.26 -1.23
C GLU A 486 -2.70 20.47 -0.44
N ASN A 487 -2.34 20.59 0.83
CA ASN A 487 -2.83 21.63 1.74
C ASN A 487 -2.04 22.96 1.64
N ALA A 488 -1.35 23.21 0.53
CA ALA A 488 -0.64 24.46 0.28
C ALA A 488 -1.63 25.54 -0.20
N PRO A 489 -2.04 26.53 0.63
CA PRO A 489 -3.09 27.48 0.26
C PRO A 489 -2.63 28.36 -0.89
N PHE A 490 -3.26 28.21 -2.06
CA PHE A 490 -2.97 29.08 -3.20
C PHE A 490 -3.39 30.52 -2.87
N ILE A 491 -2.39 31.38 -2.67
CA ILE A 491 -2.56 32.80 -2.41
C ILE A 491 -2.13 33.56 -3.66
N ARG A 492 -2.93 34.54 -4.09
CA ARG A 492 -2.64 35.29 -5.32
C ARG A 492 -1.35 36.11 -5.18
N PRO A 493 -0.54 36.29 -6.24
CA PRO A 493 0.74 37.02 -6.17
C PRO A 493 0.69 38.45 -5.63
N ASP A 494 -0.45 39.13 -5.75
CA ASP A 494 -0.68 40.48 -5.23
C ASP A 494 -0.86 40.55 -3.70
N LEU A 495 -1.19 39.43 -3.04
CA LEU A 495 -1.51 39.39 -1.60
C LEU A 495 -0.27 39.08 -0.73
N PRO A 496 -0.11 39.68 0.48
CA PRO A 496 1.03 39.44 1.38
C PRO A 496 1.38 37.96 1.57
N GLY A 497 0.37 37.11 1.84
CA GLY A 497 0.52 35.68 2.06
C GLY A 497 1.14 34.87 0.90
N TYR A 498 1.27 35.41 -0.32
CA TYR A 498 1.95 34.71 -1.42
C TYR A 498 3.38 34.29 -1.09
N ARG A 499 4.03 34.99 -0.15
CA ARG A 499 5.36 34.62 0.34
C ARG A 499 5.37 33.24 1.04
N LEU A 500 4.34 32.95 1.85
CA LEU A 500 4.13 31.65 2.50
C LEU A 500 4.02 30.56 1.42
N PHE A 501 3.06 30.70 0.50
CA PHE A 501 2.83 29.76 -0.60
C PHE A 501 4.09 29.51 -1.44
N ALA A 502 4.77 30.57 -1.87
CA ALA A 502 5.97 30.45 -2.70
C ALA A 502 7.15 29.76 -1.98
N ALA A 503 7.34 30.01 -0.68
CA ALA A 503 8.37 29.35 0.12
C ALA A 503 8.04 27.87 0.38
N HIS A 504 6.79 27.59 0.79
CA HIS A 504 6.25 26.26 0.99
C HIS A 504 6.46 25.35 -0.23
N MET A 505 5.96 25.81 -1.38
CA MET A 505 6.08 25.09 -2.65
C MET A 505 7.52 24.90 -3.10
N TYR A 506 8.40 25.87 -2.79
CA TYR A 506 9.83 25.77 -3.10
C TYR A 506 10.52 24.69 -2.27
N ILE A 507 10.21 24.57 -0.97
CA ILE A 507 10.77 23.53 -0.09
C ILE A 507 10.36 22.14 -0.62
N LEU A 508 9.08 21.93 -0.94
CA LEU A 508 8.59 20.68 -1.53
C LEU A 508 9.27 20.35 -2.86
N TYR A 509 9.32 21.32 -3.80
CA TYR A 509 10.05 21.16 -5.08
C TYR A 509 11.51 20.77 -4.86
N ARG A 510 12.20 21.41 -3.91
CA ARG A 510 13.62 21.11 -3.61
C ARG A 510 13.79 19.74 -2.97
N CYS A 511 12.86 19.27 -2.14
CA CYS A 511 12.86 17.90 -1.62
C CYS A 511 12.72 16.88 -2.76
N ILE A 512 11.77 17.10 -3.68
CA ILE A 512 11.51 16.22 -4.83
C ILE A 512 12.73 16.17 -5.77
N ASP A 513 13.30 17.33 -6.13
CA ASP A 513 14.54 17.43 -6.93
C ASP A 513 15.73 16.71 -6.27
N PHE A 514 15.93 16.92 -4.96
CA PHE A 514 17.02 16.26 -4.23
C PHE A 514 16.86 14.74 -4.23
N LEU A 515 15.63 14.25 -3.96
CA LEU A 515 15.32 12.82 -3.99
C LEU A 515 15.48 12.23 -5.39
N LYS A 516 15.04 12.93 -6.46
CA LYS A 516 15.27 12.50 -7.84
C LYS A 516 16.76 12.33 -8.11
N ARG A 517 17.59 13.30 -7.72
CA ARG A 517 19.06 13.20 -7.91
C ARG A 517 19.72 12.09 -7.08
N LYS A 518 19.19 11.77 -5.89
CA LYS A 518 19.78 10.77 -4.96
C LYS A 518 19.31 9.34 -5.18
N LEU A 519 18.07 9.15 -5.61
CA LEU A 519 17.40 7.85 -5.80
C LEU A 519 17.15 7.49 -7.27
N LYS A 520 17.21 8.45 -8.20
CA LYS A 520 16.97 8.32 -9.65
C LYS A 520 15.54 7.93 -10.05
N THR A 521 15.00 6.85 -9.49
CA THR A 521 13.71 6.24 -9.85
C THR A 521 12.81 5.99 -8.63
N ASN A 522 11.59 5.52 -8.86
CA ASN A 522 10.60 5.07 -7.88
C ASN A 522 10.30 6.12 -6.79
N ILE A 523 10.00 7.35 -7.26
CA ILE A 523 9.49 8.44 -6.45
C ILE A 523 8.09 8.74 -6.95
N ARG A 524 7.12 8.92 -6.04
CA ARG A 524 5.76 9.38 -6.37
C ARG A 524 5.36 10.56 -5.51
N VAL A 525 4.52 11.43 -6.06
CA VAL A 525 3.95 12.59 -5.37
C VAL A 525 2.47 12.34 -5.13
N GLY A 526 2.08 12.25 -3.87
CA GLY A 526 0.68 12.30 -3.47
C GLY A 526 0.11 13.69 -3.75
N HIS A 527 -1.03 13.73 -4.44
CA HIS A 527 -1.78 14.92 -4.85
C HIS A 527 -1.03 15.79 -5.88
N GLY A 528 0.00 16.54 -5.48
CA GLY A 528 0.82 17.41 -6.37
C GLY A 528 0.09 18.61 -7.00
N ILE A 529 -1.18 18.80 -6.68
CA ILE A 529 -2.12 19.70 -7.35
C ILE A 529 -1.76 21.19 -7.31
N ALA A 530 -1.19 21.70 -6.21
CA ALA A 530 -0.83 23.12 -6.15
C ALA A 530 0.39 23.46 -7.04
N PHE A 531 1.13 22.46 -7.55
CA PHE A 531 2.12 22.68 -8.60
C PHE A 531 1.47 23.14 -9.91
N ASP A 532 0.30 22.63 -10.31
CA ASP A 532 -0.43 23.14 -11.50
C ASP A 532 -0.74 24.64 -11.37
N LYS A 533 -1.28 25.03 -10.21
CA LYS A 533 -1.58 26.43 -9.92
C LYS A 533 -0.33 27.31 -9.97
N LEU A 534 0.76 26.84 -9.38
CA LEU A 534 2.06 27.51 -9.42
C LEU A 534 2.53 27.68 -10.88
N LEU A 535 2.48 26.61 -11.68
CA LEU A 535 2.87 26.60 -13.10
C LEU A 535 2.02 27.54 -13.96
N SER A 536 0.76 27.81 -13.60
CA SER A 536 -0.11 28.76 -14.33
C SER A 536 0.24 30.26 -14.16
N ILE A 537 1.00 30.65 -13.12
CA ILE A 537 1.26 32.07 -12.79
C ILE A 537 2.08 32.76 -13.89
N LYS A 538 1.49 33.67 -14.68
CA LYS A 538 2.22 34.32 -15.80
C LYS A 538 3.03 35.56 -15.41
N ASN A 539 2.59 36.32 -14.41
CA ASN A 539 3.17 37.62 -14.05
C ASN A 539 3.89 37.57 -12.69
N TYR A 540 5.21 37.74 -12.72
CA TYR A 540 6.11 37.69 -11.54
C TYR A 540 6.49 39.04 -10.97
N LYS A 541 6.25 40.11 -11.74
CA LYS A 541 6.74 41.45 -11.46
C LYS A 541 6.29 41.87 -10.05
N PHE A 542 7.15 42.63 -9.36
CA PHE A 542 6.92 43.27 -8.05
C PHE A 542 7.12 42.46 -6.75
N ARG A 543 7.58 41.19 -6.75
CA ARG A 543 7.89 40.48 -5.47
C ARG A 543 9.15 39.61 -5.46
N LYS A 544 9.93 39.68 -4.37
CA LYS A 544 11.14 38.86 -4.13
C LYS A 544 10.85 37.35 -4.15
N SER A 545 9.69 36.90 -3.64
CA SER A 545 9.30 35.49 -3.63
C SER A 545 9.05 34.91 -5.03
N SER A 546 8.81 35.74 -6.04
CA SER A 546 8.63 35.29 -7.42
C SER A 546 9.88 34.64 -8.02
N VAL A 547 11.07 34.91 -7.48
CA VAL A 547 12.33 34.26 -7.92
C VAL A 547 12.27 32.75 -7.68
N LEU A 548 11.73 32.32 -6.54
CA LEU A 548 11.55 30.89 -6.21
C LEU A 548 10.63 30.20 -7.22
N VAL A 549 9.52 30.87 -7.58
CA VAL A 549 8.54 30.36 -8.55
C VAL A 549 9.09 30.33 -9.97
N ALA A 550 9.87 31.34 -10.37
CA ALA A 550 10.56 31.35 -11.67
C ALA A 550 11.58 30.20 -11.77
N GLN A 551 12.33 29.92 -10.70
CA GLN A 551 13.26 28.79 -10.64
C GLN A 551 12.53 27.44 -10.74
N MET A 552 11.46 27.24 -9.96
CA MET A 552 10.65 26.02 -10.03
C MET A 552 10.16 25.77 -11.47
N LYS A 553 9.59 26.78 -12.12
CA LYS A 553 9.04 26.65 -13.48
C LYS A 553 10.08 26.33 -14.55
N ARG A 554 11.24 27.00 -14.50
CA ARG A 554 12.34 26.74 -15.45
C ARG A 554 12.76 25.26 -15.44
N ASN A 555 12.66 24.62 -14.29
CA ASN A 555 13.13 23.26 -14.07
C ASN A 555 12.01 22.21 -13.97
N ALA A 556 10.74 22.63 -13.93
CA ALA A 556 9.60 21.78 -13.58
C ALA A 556 9.49 20.55 -14.49
N LYS A 557 9.65 20.72 -15.81
CA LYS A 557 9.66 19.58 -16.75
C LYS A 557 10.76 18.58 -16.38
N SER A 558 12.00 19.06 -16.25
CA SER A 558 13.18 18.24 -15.90
C SER A 558 13.03 17.48 -14.57
N VAL A 559 12.32 18.04 -13.59
CA VAL A 559 12.10 17.36 -12.30
C VAL A 559 10.89 16.41 -12.36
N PHE A 560 9.76 16.83 -12.91
CA PHE A 560 8.48 16.14 -12.75
C PHE A 560 8.10 15.17 -13.89
N SER A 561 8.71 15.22 -15.08
CA SER A 561 8.32 14.37 -16.23
C SER A 561 8.52 12.86 -16.02
N GLU A 562 9.23 12.46 -14.97
CA GLU A 562 9.50 11.06 -14.59
C GLU A 562 8.86 10.65 -13.26
N ILE A 563 8.12 11.57 -12.61
CA ILE A 563 7.60 11.38 -11.25
C ILE A 563 6.08 11.33 -11.33
N PRO A 564 5.45 10.16 -11.11
CA PRO A 564 4.00 10.02 -11.07
C PRO A 564 3.35 10.88 -9.98
N PHE A 565 2.32 11.63 -10.36
CA PHE A 565 1.46 12.40 -9.45
C PHE A 565 0.15 11.63 -9.25
N GLU A 566 -0.18 11.32 -8.00
CA GLU A 566 -1.35 10.55 -7.60
C GLU A 566 -2.51 11.50 -7.27
N VAL A 567 -3.47 11.63 -8.20
CA VAL A 567 -4.53 12.64 -8.11
C VAL A 567 -5.80 12.02 -7.53
N ASN A 568 -6.06 12.39 -6.28
CA ASN A 568 -7.20 11.94 -5.49
C ASN A 568 -8.41 12.85 -5.74
N ILE A 569 -9.17 12.64 -6.83
CA ILE A 569 -10.18 13.62 -7.29
C ILE A 569 -11.26 13.86 -6.22
N THR A 570 -11.74 12.81 -5.54
CA THR A 570 -12.69 12.97 -4.43
C THR A 570 -12.12 13.83 -3.30
N SER A 571 -10.96 13.42 -2.78
CA SER A 571 -10.29 14.07 -1.65
C SER A 571 -10.03 15.55 -1.94
N ASN A 572 -9.40 15.80 -3.10
CA ASN A 572 -9.12 17.14 -3.61
C ASN A 572 -10.40 17.97 -3.79
N PHE A 573 -11.48 17.36 -4.31
CA PHE A 573 -12.75 18.05 -4.49
C PHE A 573 -13.42 18.40 -3.17
N TYR A 574 -13.24 17.65 -2.08
CA TYR A 574 -13.88 17.97 -0.80
C TYR A 574 -13.07 18.90 0.09
N LEU A 575 -11.78 18.65 0.21
CA LEU A 575 -10.98 19.20 1.30
C LEU A 575 -10.41 20.59 0.99
N LEU A 576 -10.03 20.82 -0.27
CA LEU A 576 -9.25 22.00 -0.68
C LEU A 576 -10.07 23.28 -0.77
N GLY A 577 -9.44 24.43 -0.54
CA GLY A 577 -10.04 25.74 -0.76
C GLY A 577 -10.45 26.02 -2.21
N GLY A 578 -11.49 26.83 -2.41
CA GLY A 578 -12.06 27.14 -3.73
C GLY A 578 -11.08 27.76 -4.74
N ALA A 579 -10.00 28.41 -4.27
CA ALA A 579 -8.95 28.96 -5.12
C ALA A 579 -8.17 27.87 -5.89
N ILE A 580 -7.97 26.70 -5.29
CA ILE A 580 -7.37 25.54 -5.95
C ILE A 580 -8.40 24.89 -6.90
N ARG A 581 -9.67 24.77 -6.48
CA ARG A 581 -10.75 24.19 -7.30
C ARG A 581 -11.09 24.98 -8.56
N ASN A 582 -10.93 26.31 -8.56
CA ASN A 582 -11.17 27.19 -9.71
C ASN A 582 -10.11 27.05 -10.82
N VAL A 583 -9.61 25.82 -11.10
CA VAL A 583 -9.13 25.53 -12.45
C VAL A 583 -10.34 25.66 -13.37
N LYS A 584 -10.15 26.15 -14.60
CA LYS A 584 -11.26 26.20 -15.56
C LYS A 584 -11.88 24.81 -15.65
N LYS A 585 -13.21 24.70 -15.54
CA LYS A 585 -13.95 23.42 -15.51
C LYS A 585 -13.54 22.45 -16.63
N ASP A 586 -13.03 23.00 -17.74
CA ASP A 586 -12.69 22.27 -18.95
C ASP A 586 -11.30 21.63 -18.96
N LYS A 587 -10.37 22.01 -18.06
CA LYS A 587 -8.98 21.48 -18.05
C LYS A 587 -8.31 21.47 -16.65
N PRO A 588 -8.67 20.55 -15.73
CA PRO A 588 -7.91 20.38 -14.49
C PRO A 588 -6.47 19.91 -14.78
N LEU A 589 -5.49 20.45 -14.03
CA LEU A 589 -4.06 20.11 -14.13
C LEU A 589 -3.40 20.33 -15.51
N SER A 590 -3.93 21.24 -16.34
CA SER A 590 -3.40 21.46 -17.70
C SER A 590 -1.91 21.76 -17.74
N ASN A 591 -1.39 22.54 -16.78
CA ASN A 591 0.01 22.97 -16.79
C ASN A 591 0.97 21.83 -16.39
N LEU A 592 0.46 20.78 -15.71
CA LEU A 592 1.22 19.54 -15.47
C LEU A 592 1.24 18.65 -16.73
N TYR A 593 0.13 18.56 -17.46
CA TYR A 593 0.09 17.90 -18.77
C TYR A 593 0.99 18.59 -19.81
N ASP A 594 1.00 19.93 -19.84
CA ASP A 594 1.84 20.73 -20.75
C ASP A 594 3.36 20.52 -20.52
N ILE A 595 3.78 19.97 -19.37
CA ILE A 595 5.17 19.59 -19.07
C ILE A 595 5.37 18.06 -18.95
N GLU A 596 4.41 17.27 -19.45
CA GLU A 596 4.47 15.80 -19.50
C GLU A 596 4.61 15.11 -18.13
N VAL A 597 4.04 15.67 -17.04
CA VAL A 597 3.99 14.95 -15.75
C VAL A 597 3.13 13.68 -15.89
N PRO A 598 3.62 12.49 -15.51
CA PRO A 598 2.80 11.28 -15.44
C PRO A 598 1.75 11.43 -14.34
N VAL A 599 0.48 11.15 -14.64
CA VAL A 599 -0.61 11.25 -13.66
C VAL A 599 -1.31 9.90 -13.51
N VAL A 600 -1.67 9.57 -12.28
CA VAL A 600 -2.47 8.39 -11.91
C VAL A 600 -3.63 8.84 -11.01
N LEU A 601 -4.65 8.00 -10.85
CA LEU A 601 -5.73 8.22 -9.87
C LEU A 601 -5.55 7.29 -8.67
N SER A 602 -5.96 7.78 -7.52
CA SER A 602 -6.01 7.07 -6.24
C SER A 602 -7.22 7.53 -5.41
N THR A 603 -7.60 6.77 -4.38
CA THR A 603 -8.77 7.05 -3.52
C THR A 603 -8.44 7.80 -2.24
N ASP A 604 -7.18 7.81 -1.80
CA ASP A 604 -6.68 8.44 -0.56
C ASP A 604 -7.26 7.88 0.76
N ASN A 605 -8.56 8.07 0.99
CA ASN A 605 -9.28 7.62 2.19
C ASN A 605 -10.71 7.16 1.81
N ASP A 606 -10.86 6.08 1.03
CA ASP A 606 -12.14 5.53 0.51
C ASP A 606 -13.19 5.23 1.59
N GLY A 607 -12.80 4.94 2.84
CA GLY A 607 -13.75 4.77 3.95
C GLY A 607 -14.20 6.07 4.62
N ILE A 608 -13.46 7.16 4.48
CA ILE A 608 -13.85 8.47 5.02
C ILE A 608 -14.64 9.27 3.98
N LEU A 609 -14.27 9.15 2.72
CA LEU A 609 -14.84 9.91 1.60
C LEU A 609 -16.02 9.15 0.99
N PRO A 610 -17.06 9.84 0.47
CA PRO A 610 -18.21 9.20 -0.16
C PRO A 610 -17.87 8.67 -1.58
N ILE A 611 -17.19 7.52 -1.63
CA ILE A 611 -16.76 6.82 -2.86
C ILE A 611 -17.48 5.45 -3.01
N ASP A 612 -18.60 5.26 -2.29
CA ASP A 612 -19.45 4.05 -2.36
C ASP A 612 -20.17 3.84 -3.71
N ARG A 613 -20.15 4.85 -4.59
CA ARG A 613 -20.70 4.83 -5.95
C ARG A 613 -20.21 6.05 -6.73
N CYS A 614 -20.21 5.96 -8.06
CA CYS A 614 -19.87 7.09 -8.92
C CYS A 614 -21.04 8.09 -9.06
N ASP A 615 -20.73 9.31 -9.51
CA ASP A 615 -21.70 10.40 -9.69
C ASP A 615 -22.80 10.11 -10.73
N LEU A 616 -22.68 9.03 -11.51
CA LEU A 616 -23.69 8.55 -12.46
C LEU A 616 -24.65 7.52 -11.85
N GLY A 617 -24.42 7.08 -10.61
CA GLY A 617 -25.25 6.09 -9.92
C GLY A 617 -24.95 4.63 -10.27
N HIS A 618 -23.80 4.33 -10.88
CA HIS A 618 -23.37 2.95 -11.09
C HIS A 618 -22.85 2.37 -9.76
N TYR A 619 -23.62 1.47 -9.14
CA TYR A 619 -23.24 0.82 -7.88
C TYR A 619 -21.98 -0.07 -7.98
N SER A 620 -21.68 -0.58 -9.17
CA SER A 620 -20.43 -1.32 -9.45
C SER A 620 -19.20 -0.41 -9.64
N HIS A 621 -19.38 0.92 -9.77
CA HIS A 621 -18.29 1.89 -9.86
C HIS A 621 -18.10 2.56 -8.50
N HIS A 622 -17.50 1.83 -7.56
CA HIS A 622 -17.10 2.34 -6.24
C HIS A 622 -15.56 2.33 -6.11
N SER A 623 -15.03 2.93 -5.04
CA SER A 623 -13.59 3.10 -4.83
C SER A 623 -12.89 3.72 -6.06
N LEU A 624 -11.73 3.19 -6.47
CA LEU A 624 -10.93 3.70 -7.58
C LEU A 624 -11.70 3.72 -8.93
N ALA A 625 -12.63 2.79 -9.17
CA ALA A 625 -13.47 2.82 -10.36
C ALA A 625 -14.42 4.04 -10.37
N ALA A 626 -14.86 4.51 -9.20
CA ALA A 626 -15.62 5.75 -9.07
C ALA A 626 -14.75 6.99 -9.38
N GLU A 627 -13.47 7.00 -8.99
CA GLU A 627 -12.53 8.08 -9.31
C GLU A 627 -12.30 8.19 -10.82
N TYR A 628 -12.06 7.07 -11.52
CA TYR A 628 -11.97 7.07 -12.98
C TYR A 628 -13.29 7.52 -13.64
N CYS A 629 -14.44 7.07 -13.13
CA CYS A 629 -15.73 7.54 -13.63
C CYS A 629 -15.92 9.05 -13.43
N ARG A 630 -15.50 9.60 -12.27
CA ARG A 630 -15.54 11.04 -11.97
C ARG A 630 -14.55 11.82 -12.83
N ALA A 631 -13.36 11.27 -13.10
CA ALA A 631 -12.37 11.86 -14.01
C ALA A 631 -12.91 12.01 -15.43
N ILE A 632 -13.59 10.99 -15.95
CA ILE A 632 -14.24 11.02 -17.27
C ILE A 632 -15.38 12.05 -17.29
N VAL A 633 -16.27 12.03 -16.29
CA VAL A 633 -17.43 12.93 -16.19
C VAL A 633 -17.03 14.40 -16.01
N THR A 634 -15.92 14.67 -15.32
CA THR A 634 -15.36 16.03 -15.14
C THR A 634 -14.40 16.43 -16.27
N ARG A 635 -14.26 15.62 -17.33
CA ARG A 635 -13.35 15.81 -18.47
C ARG A 635 -11.87 15.89 -18.15
N PHE A 636 -11.47 15.48 -16.94
CA PHE A 636 -10.07 15.23 -16.62
C PHE A 636 -9.48 14.16 -17.55
N ILE A 637 -10.26 13.12 -17.83
CA ILE A 637 -10.03 12.15 -18.90
C ILE A 637 -11.01 12.46 -20.03
N SER A 638 -10.49 12.95 -21.16
CA SER A 638 -11.27 13.34 -22.34
C SER A 638 -10.99 12.51 -23.60
N LYS A 639 -9.99 11.61 -23.54
CA LYS A 639 -9.58 10.70 -24.62
C LYS A 639 -9.26 9.32 -24.06
N GLU A 640 -9.46 8.28 -24.87
CA GLU A 640 -9.16 6.89 -24.48
C GLU A 640 -7.66 6.67 -24.24
N GLU A 641 -6.82 7.30 -25.07
CA GLU A 641 -5.37 7.33 -24.87
C GLU A 641 -4.95 7.87 -23.49
N HIS A 642 -5.68 8.87 -22.94
CA HIS A 642 -5.39 9.39 -21.60
C HIS A 642 -5.75 8.36 -20.53
N LEU A 643 -6.92 7.71 -20.65
CA LEU A 643 -7.36 6.64 -19.75
C LEU A 643 -6.31 5.52 -19.70
N ASP A 644 -5.87 5.07 -20.87
CA ASP A 644 -4.95 3.94 -21.03
C ASP A 644 -3.56 4.30 -20.52
N ARG A 645 -3.07 5.50 -20.82
CA ARG A 645 -1.80 6.01 -20.28
C ARG A 645 -1.82 6.10 -18.75
N MET A 646 -2.93 6.57 -18.14
CA MET A 646 -3.04 6.67 -16.68
C MET A 646 -3.06 5.29 -16.00
N ILE A 647 -3.80 4.33 -16.55
CA ILE A 647 -3.85 2.95 -16.04
C ILE A 647 -2.48 2.27 -16.21
N GLN A 648 -1.84 2.40 -17.37
CA GLN A 648 -0.51 1.85 -17.59
C GLN A 648 0.54 2.49 -16.67
N THR A 649 0.45 3.81 -16.45
CA THR A 649 1.32 4.53 -15.52
C THR A 649 1.15 4.01 -14.10
N SER A 650 -0.07 3.73 -13.62
CA SER A 650 -0.24 3.20 -12.27
C SER A 650 0.35 1.80 -12.11
N PHE A 651 0.15 0.89 -13.08
CA PHE A 651 0.82 -0.42 -13.05
C PHE A 651 2.35 -0.35 -13.12
N ASN A 652 2.92 0.61 -13.87
CA ASN A 652 4.36 0.83 -13.98
C ASN A 652 4.97 1.48 -12.73
N SER A 653 4.17 2.18 -11.92
CA SER A 653 4.65 2.99 -10.79
C SER A 653 4.52 2.28 -9.43
N ARG A 654 4.08 1.02 -9.42
CA ARG A 654 4.06 0.17 -8.23
C ARG A 654 5.44 0.02 -7.61
N PHE A 655 5.52 0.05 -6.29
CA PHE A 655 6.77 -0.19 -5.58
C PHE A 655 7.00 -1.67 -5.24
N ALA A 656 5.98 -2.53 -5.35
CA ALA A 656 6.23 -3.97 -5.43
C ALA A 656 7.04 -4.29 -6.68
N HIS A 657 7.99 -5.21 -6.55
CA HIS A 657 8.49 -5.90 -7.71
C HIS A 657 7.35 -6.74 -8.28
N SER A 658 6.83 -6.34 -9.45
CA SER A 658 6.30 -7.37 -10.34
C SER A 658 7.46 -8.31 -10.61
N LYS A 659 7.37 -9.59 -10.19
CA LYS A 659 7.95 -10.66 -11.00
C LYS A 659 7.64 -10.27 -12.44
N PRO A 660 8.63 -10.13 -13.34
CA PRO A 660 8.36 -9.63 -14.67
C PRO A 660 7.23 -10.50 -15.21
N ILE A 661 6.06 -9.88 -15.44
CA ILE A 661 4.99 -10.54 -16.16
C ILE A 661 5.67 -10.89 -17.47
N GLU A 662 5.92 -12.18 -17.71
CA GLU A 662 6.47 -12.63 -18.97
C GLU A 662 5.67 -11.90 -20.04
N ARG A 663 6.32 -11.20 -20.97
CA ARG A 663 5.66 -10.35 -21.99
C ARG A 663 4.94 -11.21 -23.03
N VAL A 664 4.08 -12.09 -22.55
CA VAL A 664 3.21 -13.00 -23.27
C VAL A 664 2.03 -12.15 -23.74
N ASN A 665 2.08 -11.79 -25.02
CA ASN A 665 0.97 -11.27 -25.82
C ASN A 665 0.52 -9.80 -25.66
N TRP A 666 1.45 -8.82 -25.52
CA TRP A 666 1.08 -7.39 -25.72
C TRP A 666 1.61 -6.73 -27.02
N VAL A 667 2.45 -7.42 -27.80
CA VAL A 667 2.99 -6.86 -29.08
C VAL A 667 1.99 -6.97 -30.25
N LYS A 668 0.88 -7.70 -30.09
CA LYS A 668 -0.06 -8.04 -31.18
C LYS A 668 -1.12 -6.98 -31.53
N GLN A 669 -1.18 -5.82 -30.87
CA GLN A 669 -2.25 -4.82 -31.11
C GLN A 669 -1.80 -3.43 -31.62
N ASN A 670 -0.50 -3.13 -31.72
CA ASN A 670 -0.02 -1.78 -32.12
C ASN A 670 1.12 -1.78 -33.16
N THR A 671 1.18 -2.77 -34.05
CA THR A 671 2.18 -2.86 -35.13
C THR A 671 1.54 -2.87 -36.53
N SER A 672 0.98 -1.72 -36.94
CA SER A 672 0.48 -1.52 -38.33
C SER A 672 1.43 -0.71 -39.23
N HIS A 673 2.41 0.02 -38.68
CA HIS A 673 3.39 0.81 -39.44
C HIS A 673 4.79 0.74 -38.82
N TYR A 674 5.73 0.01 -39.44
CA TYR A 674 7.12 0.43 -39.73
C TYR A 674 7.85 -0.65 -40.57
N ASN A 675 8.89 -0.24 -41.30
CA ASN A 675 9.55 -1.03 -42.36
C ASN A 675 10.64 -2.00 -41.85
N LYS A 676 11.09 -2.91 -42.72
CA LYS A 676 12.20 -3.85 -42.48
C LYS A 676 13.54 -3.32 -43.00
N ASP A 677 14.62 -3.89 -42.45
CA ASP A 677 15.99 -4.05 -42.97
C ASP A 677 17.11 -3.19 -42.32
N GLU A 678 17.71 -3.69 -41.22
CA GLU A 678 19.10 -3.51 -40.71
C GLU A 678 19.24 -4.20 -39.30
N CYS A 679 20.21 -5.13 -39.05
CA CYS A 679 20.32 -5.97 -37.81
C CYS A 679 21.56 -6.96 -37.74
N TYR A 680 22.77 -6.65 -37.22
CA TYR A 680 23.96 -7.58 -37.17
C TYR A 680 24.36 -8.00 -35.75
N PHE A 681 25.46 -8.74 -35.67
CA PHE A 681 25.70 -9.74 -34.65
C PHE A 681 27.09 -9.62 -34.04
N PRO A 682 27.21 -9.67 -32.70
CA PRO A 682 28.37 -10.20 -32.01
C PRO A 682 28.16 -11.68 -31.65
N THR A 683 29.14 -12.53 -31.96
CA THR A 683 29.11 -13.97 -31.61
C THR A 683 30.21 -14.34 -30.63
N ASP A 684 29.96 -14.08 -29.35
CA ASP A 684 30.55 -14.81 -28.21
C ASP A 684 29.38 -15.46 -27.45
N ILE A 685 29.34 -16.79 -27.35
CA ILE A 685 28.24 -17.49 -26.66
C ILE A 685 28.58 -17.69 -25.18
N ILE A 686 28.47 -16.60 -24.41
CA ILE A 686 28.59 -16.65 -22.94
C ILE A 686 27.30 -17.25 -22.36
N VAL A 687 27.27 -18.57 -22.18
CA VAL A 687 26.15 -19.27 -21.52
C VAL A 687 26.29 -19.17 -20.00
N HIS A 688 25.56 -18.25 -19.38
CA HIS A 688 25.56 -18.08 -17.93
C HIS A 688 25.11 -19.36 -17.19
N PRO A 689 25.80 -19.82 -16.12
CA PRO A 689 25.43 -21.02 -15.36
C PRO A 689 23.98 -21.14 -14.87
N ALA A 690 23.25 -20.03 -14.63
CA ALA A 690 21.82 -20.08 -14.32
C ALA A 690 20.96 -20.48 -15.54
N LEU A 691 21.35 -20.05 -16.75
CA LEU A 691 20.72 -20.51 -17.99
C LEU A 691 20.97 -22.01 -18.22
N LEU A 692 22.18 -22.47 -17.85
CA LEU A 692 22.74 -23.79 -18.14
C LEU A 692 22.28 -24.87 -17.15
N ASP A 693 22.31 -24.62 -15.84
CA ASP A 693 21.87 -25.63 -14.88
C ASP A 693 20.34 -25.65 -14.75
N MET A 694 19.69 -24.49 -14.91
CA MET A 694 18.28 -24.45 -15.33
C MET A 694 18.10 -24.75 -16.83
N LEU A 695 19.08 -25.31 -17.56
CA LEU A 695 18.94 -26.10 -18.83
C LEU A 695 19.06 -27.61 -18.56
N PHE A 696 19.53 -27.98 -17.37
CA PHE A 696 19.11 -29.16 -16.60
C PHE A 696 17.87 -28.86 -15.74
N LYS A 697 17.21 -27.73 -16.09
CA LYS A 697 15.77 -27.51 -16.25
C LYS A 697 14.92 -28.72 -15.91
N SER A 698 13.87 -28.47 -15.13
CA SER A 698 12.66 -29.29 -15.00
C SER A 698 12.53 -30.31 -16.14
N GLN A 699 12.66 -31.60 -15.79
CA GLN A 699 12.35 -32.76 -16.64
C GLN A 699 10.90 -32.71 -17.13
N ALA A 700 10.72 -31.89 -18.15
CA ALA A 700 9.87 -32.09 -19.30
C ALA A 700 8.54 -32.82 -19.07
N SER A 701 7.46 -32.04 -19.15
CA SER A 701 6.59 -32.21 -20.32
C SER A 701 5.96 -30.90 -20.80
N VAL A 702 6.81 -29.93 -21.17
CA VAL A 702 6.44 -28.94 -22.22
C VAL A 702 6.42 -29.70 -23.55
N ASN A 703 5.53 -30.69 -23.72
CA ASN A 703 5.60 -31.71 -24.79
C ASN A 703 5.10 -31.21 -26.14
N ASP A 704 4.82 -29.91 -26.23
CA ASP A 704 4.42 -29.23 -27.45
C ASP A 704 5.27 -27.96 -27.69
N ARG A 705 6.10 -28.06 -28.74
CA ARG A 705 6.39 -27.04 -29.78
C ARG A 705 7.61 -26.10 -29.59
N PRO A 706 8.71 -26.32 -30.36
CA PRO A 706 9.98 -25.58 -30.34
C PRO A 706 10.01 -24.07 -30.63
N SER A 707 8.88 -23.39 -30.87
CA SER A 707 8.86 -21.98 -31.30
C SER A 707 9.35 -20.99 -30.24
N VAL A 708 9.19 -21.32 -28.95
CA VAL A 708 9.62 -20.49 -27.82
C VAL A 708 11.13 -20.30 -27.79
N PHE A 709 11.89 -21.35 -28.13
CA PHE A 709 13.36 -21.29 -28.11
C PHE A 709 13.90 -20.31 -29.16
N LEU A 710 13.29 -20.32 -30.36
CA LEU A 710 13.61 -19.40 -31.45
C LEU A 710 13.34 -17.92 -31.11
N GLN A 711 12.44 -17.65 -30.17
CA GLN A 711 12.08 -16.28 -29.81
C GLN A 711 13.04 -15.67 -28.77
N TYR A 712 13.61 -16.48 -27.88
CA TYR A 712 14.56 -15.99 -26.87
C TYR A 712 15.90 -15.54 -27.49
N TYR A 713 16.43 -16.35 -28.42
CA TYR A 713 17.70 -16.08 -29.11
C TYR A 713 17.68 -14.73 -29.87
N ARG A 714 16.53 -14.39 -30.49
CA ARG A 714 16.35 -13.14 -31.24
C ARG A 714 16.40 -11.87 -30.39
N ASN A 715 16.14 -11.94 -29.10
CA ASN A 715 16.16 -10.76 -28.23
C ASN A 715 17.57 -10.42 -27.72
N ILE A 716 18.50 -11.38 -27.71
CA ILE A 716 19.85 -11.16 -27.16
C ILE A 716 20.70 -10.31 -28.12
N HIS A 717 20.57 -10.53 -29.43
CA HIS A 717 21.35 -9.80 -30.44
C HIS A 717 20.90 -8.34 -30.66
N SER A 718 19.70 -7.94 -30.21
CA SER A 718 19.18 -6.58 -30.46
C SER A 718 19.67 -5.48 -29.50
N GLU A 719 20.40 -5.81 -28.43
CA GLU A 719 20.90 -4.80 -27.46
C GLU A 719 22.42 -4.55 -27.55
N SER A 720 23.11 -5.22 -28.49
CA SER A 720 24.43 -4.84 -28.99
C SER A 720 24.28 -4.06 -30.30
N ASN A 721 24.75 -2.80 -30.35
CA ASN A 721 24.55 -1.87 -31.49
C ASN A 721 25.26 -2.31 -32.79
N VAL A 722 24.61 -3.15 -33.58
CA VAL A 722 25.20 -3.89 -34.70
C VAL A 722 24.07 -4.12 -35.78
N GLU A 723 24.26 -3.85 -37.09
CA GLU A 723 23.20 -3.76 -38.18
C GLU A 723 23.49 -4.46 -39.58
N GLY A 724 23.03 -5.70 -39.85
CA GLY A 724 23.18 -6.58 -41.05
C GLY A 724 22.82 -8.11 -40.82
N PRO A 725 21.95 -8.71 -41.66
CA PRO A 725 20.93 -9.76 -41.38
C PRO A 725 21.26 -11.04 -40.57
N ILE A 726 20.19 -11.69 -40.02
CA ILE A 726 20.21 -13.01 -39.33
C ILE A 726 21.09 -14.01 -40.11
N THR A 727 22.19 -14.38 -39.48
CA THR A 727 23.22 -15.22 -40.06
C THR A 727 22.80 -16.68 -40.10
N ASP A 728 23.46 -17.50 -40.91
CA ASP A 728 23.23 -18.95 -40.88
C ASP A 728 23.67 -19.60 -39.56
N TYR A 729 24.58 -18.95 -38.82
CA TYR A 729 25.02 -19.36 -37.48
C TYR A 729 23.87 -19.33 -36.45
N ASP A 730 23.01 -18.30 -36.50
CA ASP A 730 21.87 -18.16 -35.60
C ASP A 730 20.82 -19.26 -35.84
N LYS A 731 20.56 -19.56 -37.13
CA LYS A 731 19.65 -20.63 -37.57
C LYS A 731 20.13 -22.00 -37.08
N VAL A 732 21.43 -22.17 -36.88
CA VAL A 732 22.08 -23.41 -36.45
C VAL A 732 22.04 -23.58 -34.95
N MET A 733 22.37 -22.53 -34.19
CA MET A 733 22.26 -22.55 -32.73
C MET A 733 20.84 -22.89 -32.29
N MET A 734 19.83 -22.32 -32.95
CA MET A 734 18.43 -22.62 -32.65
C MET A 734 18.00 -24.06 -33.01
N ARG A 735 18.64 -24.71 -34.00
CA ARG A 735 18.39 -26.12 -34.34
C ARG A 735 19.09 -27.08 -33.37
N LEU A 736 20.33 -26.78 -32.99
CA LEU A 736 21.11 -27.51 -31.97
C LEU A 736 20.33 -27.66 -30.66
N LEU A 737 19.78 -26.54 -30.18
CA LEU A 737 19.05 -26.49 -28.91
C LEU A 737 17.67 -27.14 -28.98
N ALA A 738 17.01 -27.16 -30.15
CA ALA A 738 15.77 -27.91 -30.36
C ALA A 738 15.99 -29.44 -30.31
N ALA A 739 17.06 -29.94 -30.95
CA ALA A 739 17.38 -31.38 -30.94
C ALA A 739 17.73 -31.88 -29.52
N PHE A 740 18.53 -31.11 -28.78
CA PHE A 740 18.87 -31.38 -27.38
C PHE A 740 17.62 -31.57 -26.50
N PHE A 741 16.60 -30.72 -26.68
CA PHE A 741 15.35 -30.76 -25.90
C PHE A 741 14.46 -31.98 -26.16
N TYR A 742 14.51 -32.56 -27.36
CA TYR A 742 13.65 -33.68 -27.74
C TYR A 742 14.19 -35.01 -27.17
N LEU A 743 15.52 -35.17 -27.14
CA LEU A 743 16.22 -36.35 -26.58
C LEU A 743 16.12 -36.46 -25.06
N MET A 744 16.08 -35.32 -24.36
CA MET A 744 15.98 -35.24 -22.89
C MET A 744 14.67 -35.82 -22.30
N ARG A 745 13.78 -36.41 -23.12
CA ARG A 745 12.41 -36.77 -22.77
C ARG A 745 12.05 -38.24 -22.96
N GLY A 746 12.96 -39.06 -23.48
CA GLY A 746 12.71 -40.48 -23.71
C GLY A 746 11.67 -40.81 -24.80
N ARG A 747 11.30 -39.83 -25.65
CA ARG A 747 10.53 -40.10 -26.88
C ARG A 747 11.44 -40.83 -27.90
N PRO A 748 10.90 -41.72 -28.75
CA PRO A 748 11.63 -42.27 -29.88
C PRO A 748 12.13 -41.17 -30.83
N TYR A 749 13.27 -41.40 -31.49
CA TYR A 749 13.87 -40.46 -32.44
C TYR A 749 13.01 -40.31 -33.72
N GLU A 750 12.16 -41.27 -33.96
CA GLU A 750 11.27 -41.38 -35.12
C GLU A 750 10.09 -40.40 -35.01
N GLU A 751 9.52 -40.19 -33.81
CA GLU A 751 8.54 -39.11 -33.55
C GLU A 751 9.19 -37.73 -33.72
N PHE A 752 10.42 -37.56 -33.23
CA PHE A 752 11.19 -36.32 -33.42
C PHE A 752 11.37 -35.98 -34.90
N LYS A 753 11.71 -36.98 -35.72
CA LYS A 753 11.96 -36.80 -37.14
C LYS A 753 10.70 -36.33 -37.88
N GLU A 754 9.56 -36.96 -37.62
CA GLU A 754 8.29 -36.61 -38.26
C GLU A 754 7.81 -35.21 -37.82
N ASP A 755 7.88 -34.85 -36.54
CA ASP A 755 7.62 -33.50 -36.06
C ASP A 755 8.59 -32.45 -36.65
N TYR A 756 9.88 -32.79 -36.76
CA TYR A 756 10.92 -31.89 -37.24
C TYR A 756 10.76 -31.55 -38.72
N GLU A 757 10.50 -32.55 -39.56
CA GLU A 757 10.23 -32.37 -40.99
C GLU A 757 8.92 -31.58 -41.24
N ASN A 758 7.93 -31.70 -40.36
CA ASN A 758 6.70 -30.90 -40.38
C ASN A 758 6.87 -29.46 -39.84
N LEU A 759 7.72 -29.24 -38.84
CA LEU A 759 7.93 -27.93 -38.19
C LEU A 759 8.89 -27.01 -38.96
N PHE A 760 9.77 -27.57 -39.79
CA PHE A 760 10.79 -26.81 -40.53
C PHE A 760 10.88 -27.30 -41.98
N PRO A 761 10.30 -26.58 -42.97
CA PRO A 761 10.43 -26.97 -44.37
C PRO A 761 11.90 -27.04 -44.81
N PRO A 762 12.25 -27.89 -45.78
CA PRO A 762 13.63 -28.12 -46.15
C PRO A 762 14.28 -26.84 -46.70
N LEU A 763 15.30 -26.33 -45.99
CA LEU A 763 16.09 -25.20 -46.45
C LEU A 763 16.91 -25.59 -47.68
N SER A 764 16.42 -25.20 -48.86
CA SER A 764 17.15 -25.27 -50.12
C SER A 764 18.47 -24.50 -50.10
N GLU A 765 18.60 -23.52 -49.20
CA GLU A 765 19.75 -22.59 -49.07
C GLU A 765 20.63 -22.85 -47.82
N CYS A 766 20.36 -23.91 -47.05
CA CYS A 766 21.27 -24.40 -46.00
C CYS A 766 21.60 -25.89 -46.25
N LYS A 767 22.39 -26.15 -47.29
CA LYS A 767 22.91 -27.48 -47.62
C LYS A 767 24.32 -27.71 -47.05
N HIS A 768 24.60 -28.95 -46.68
CA HIS A 768 25.89 -29.55 -46.29
C HIS A 768 26.55 -29.23 -44.93
N ARG A 769 26.57 -28.01 -44.38
CA ARG A 769 27.49 -27.69 -43.24
C ARG A 769 27.11 -28.14 -41.81
N TYR A 770 25.96 -28.77 -41.58
CA TYR A 770 25.49 -29.12 -40.22
C TYR A 770 25.02 -30.57 -40.04
N LYS A 771 25.35 -31.46 -40.97
CA LYS A 771 24.77 -32.82 -41.03
C LYS A 771 25.12 -33.73 -39.84
N GLU A 772 26.34 -33.67 -39.32
CA GLU A 772 26.82 -34.62 -38.30
C GLU A 772 26.14 -34.43 -36.93
N ILE A 773 25.82 -33.18 -36.58
CA ILE A 773 25.14 -32.81 -35.32
C ILE A 773 23.73 -33.43 -35.23
N PHE A 774 23.02 -33.52 -36.35
CA PHE A 774 21.67 -34.08 -36.43
C PHE A 774 21.65 -35.59 -36.69
N THR A 775 22.79 -36.27 -36.57
CA THR A 775 22.81 -37.74 -36.44
C THR A 775 22.44 -38.15 -35.02
N GLN A 776 21.87 -39.35 -34.87
CA GLN A 776 21.54 -39.93 -33.57
C GLN A 776 22.77 -40.01 -32.65
N GLU A 777 23.97 -40.23 -33.21
CA GLU A 777 25.22 -40.31 -32.45
C GLU A 777 25.73 -38.94 -31.96
N GLY A 778 25.71 -37.90 -32.80
CA GLY A 778 26.08 -36.54 -32.40
C GLY A 778 25.17 -36.00 -31.29
N CYS A 779 23.87 -36.24 -31.44
CA CYS A 779 22.84 -36.01 -30.44
C CYS A 779 23.13 -36.71 -29.09
N LEU A 780 23.53 -37.98 -29.11
CA LEU A 780 23.90 -38.75 -27.91
C LEU A 780 25.19 -38.26 -27.23
N LYS A 781 26.17 -37.75 -28.00
CA LYS A 781 27.42 -37.19 -27.45
C LYS A 781 27.14 -35.95 -26.59
N ILE A 782 26.30 -35.02 -27.06
CA ILE A 782 25.93 -33.79 -26.33
C ILE A 782 25.22 -34.13 -25.00
N TYR A 783 24.26 -35.06 -25.03
CA TYR A 783 23.55 -35.51 -23.83
C TYR A 783 24.48 -36.05 -22.72
N ARG A 784 25.53 -36.82 -23.09
CA ARG A 784 26.49 -37.38 -22.13
C ARG A 784 27.36 -36.33 -21.44
N VAL A 785 27.73 -35.26 -22.13
CA VAL A 785 28.55 -34.17 -21.58
C VAL A 785 27.78 -33.42 -20.51
N CYS A 786 26.57 -32.98 -20.82
CA CYS A 786 25.81 -32.13 -19.91
C CYS A 786 25.35 -32.89 -18.64
N LYS A 787 25.08 -34.21 -18.75
CA LYS A 787 24.81 -35.06 -17.58
C LYS A 787 25.98 -35.13 -16.58
N LYS A 788 27.24 -35.02 -17.04
CA LYS A 788 28.41 -34.97 -16.14
C LYS A 788 28.54 -33.63 -15.42
N VAL A 789 28.23 -32.51 -16.10
CA VAL A 789 28.30 -31.16 -15.51
C VAL A 789 27.32 -31.02 -14.35
N HIS A 790 26.06 -31.43 -14.54
CA HIS A 790 25.03 -31.43 -13.49
C HIS A 790 25.44 -32.26 -12.26
N SER A 791 26.13 -33.39 -12.45
CA SER A 791 26.61 -34.22 -11.33
C SER A 791 27.74 -33.58 -10.52
N TYR A 792 28.51 -32.67 -11.11
CA TYR A 792 29.66 -32.01 -10.45
C TYR A 792 29.22 -30.78 -9.63
N LEU A 793 28.20 -30.06 -10.10
CA LEU A 793 27.65 -28.88 -9.41
C LEU A 793 26.92 -29.22 -8.10
N MET A 794 26.46 -30.47 -7.94
CA MET A 794 25.63 -30.90 -6.82
C MET A 794 26.38 -31.39 -5.57
N THR A 795 27.72 -31.51 -5.60
CA THR A 795 28.47 -32.17 -4.51
C THR A 795 29.51 -31.33 -3.77
N ASP A 796 30.05 -30.23 -4.32
CA ASP A 796 31.34 -29.70 -3.83
C ASP A 796 31.58 -28.16 -3.83
N ALA A 797 30.55 -27.30 -3.87
CA ALA A 797 30.79 -25.82 -3.86
C ALA A 797 29.72 -24.96 -3.14
N PRO A 798 29.88 -24.65 -1.84
CA PRO A 798 28.97 -23.74 -1.11
C PRO A 798 29.31 -22.24 -1.23
N ASP A 799 30.59 -21.87 -1.37
CA ASP A 799 31.05 -20.47 -1.32
C ASP A 799 32.31 -20.25 -2.18
N ARG A 800 32.13 -19.67 -3.40
CA ARG A 800 33.11 -18.88 -4.19
C ARG A 800 32.51 -18.54 -5.57
N GLY A 801 32.69 -17.30 -6.02
CA GLY A 801 32.27 -16.87 -7.35
C GLY A 801 33.20 -17.38 -8.46
N ALA A 802 32.90 -18.56 -9.00
CA ALA A 802 33.56 -19.11 -10.19
C ALA A 802 32.68 -18.93 -11.43
N TYR A 803 33.29 -18.54 -12.55
CA TYR A 803 32.67 -18.60 -13.88
C TYR A 803 33.13 -19.88 -14.59
N MET A 804 32.26 -20.47 -15.41
CA MET A 804 32.60 -21.66 -16.19
C MET A 804 32.52 -21.33 -17.68
N GLU A 805 33.62 -21.56 -18.38
CA GLU A 805 33.74 -21.46 -19.84
C GLU A 805 33.73 -22.88 -20.42
N VAL A 806 32.90 -23.13 -21.45
CA VAL A 806 32.76 -24.46 -22.06
C VAL A 806 33.18 -24.36 -23.52
N ILE A 807 34.44 -24.71 -23.78
CA ILE A 807 34.97 -24.84 -25.13
C ILE A 807 34.59 -26.21 -25.68
N VAL A 808 33.86 -26.22 -26.80
CA VAL A 808 33.58 -27.43 -27.58
C VAL A 808 34.36 -27.33 -28.90
N ASP A 809 35.58 -27.86 -28.88
CA ASP A 809 36.27 -28.27 -30.12
C ASP A 809 36.18 -29.80 -30.25
N ASN A 810 36.19 -30.30 -31.48
CA ASN A 810 35.50 -31.52 -31.90
C ASN A 810 35.89 -32.82 -31.17
N GLU A 811 37.02 -32.88 -30.47
CA GLU A 811 37.44 -34.08 -29.73
C GLU A 811 37.94 -33.83 -28.28
N HIS A 812 38.05 -32.59 -27.79
CA HIS A 812 38.73 -32.30 -26.51
C HIS A 812 37.93 -31.35 -25.60
N TYR A 813 37.94 -31.65 -24.28
CA TYR A 813 37.30 -30.85 -23.23
C TYR A 813 38.35 -30.34 -22.25
N LEU A 814 38.53 -29.02 -22.17
CA LEU A 814 39.41 -28.36 -21.20
C LEU A 814 38.59 -27.77 -20.06
N PHE A 815 38.95 -28.15 -18.83
CA PHE A 815 38.38 -27.60 -17.60
C PHE A 815 39.45 -26.75 -16.92
N CYS A 816 39.21 -25.45 -16.77
CA CYS A 816 40.14 -24.56 -16.11
C CYS A 816 39.53 -23.99 -14.82
N SER A 817 39.99 -24.50 -13.68
CA SER A 817 39.83 -23.87 -12.37
C SER A 817 41.21 -23.77 -11.72
N GLU A 818 41.79 -22.57 -11.68
CA GLU A 818 42.92 -22.30 -10.80
C GLU A 818 42.41 -22.20 -9.35
N ARG A 819 42.98 -22.81 -8.31
CA ARG A 819 44.05 -23.80 -8.04
C ARG A 819 43.70 -24.39 -6.65
N ASN A 820 44.11 -25.56 -6.16
CA ASN A 820 45.15 -26.53 -6.52
C ASN A 820 44.84 -27.92 -5.90
N SER A 821 45.56 -28.95 -6.34
CA SER A 821 45.62 -30.34 -5.81
C SER A 821 44.46 -31.30 -6.11
N LEU A 822 44.76 -32.26 -6.98
CA LEU A 822 43.98 -33.46 -7.29
C LEU A 822 44.35 -34.61 -6.33
N THR A 823 43.37 -35.45 -5.98
CA THR A 823 43.61 -36.89 -5.77
C THR A 823 42.43 -37.71 -6.30
N ASN A 824 42.73 -38.92 -6.77
CA ASN A 824 41.86 -39.75 -7.61
C ASN A 824 40.88 -40.65 -6.83
N VAL A 825 40.09 -41.38 -7.63
CA VAL A 825 39.46 -42.72 -7.38
C VAL A 825 37.99 -42.66 -6.95
N SER A 826 37.03 -43.40 -7.52
CA SER A 826 36.75 -44.00 -8.84
C SER A 826 35.40 -44.76 -8.70
N ARG A 827 34.71 -45.05 -9.82
CA ARG A 827 33.94 -46.29 -10.13
C ARG A 827 33.66 -47.25 -8.95
N THR A 828 32.45 -47.70 -8.62
CA THR A 828 31.19 -48.00 -9.37
C THR A 828 30.01 -48.01 -8.37
N SER A 829 28.72 -47.98 -8.74
CA SER A 829 28.04 -48.28 -10.01
C SER A 829 26.90 -47.31 -10.29
#